data_AF-A0A951LML1-F1
#
_entry.id   AF-A0A951LML1-F1
#
_cell.length_a   1.000
_cell.length_b   1.000
_cell.length_c   1.000
_cell.angle_alpha   90.00
_cell.angle_beta   90.00
_cell.angle_gamma   90.00
#
_symmetry.space_group_name_H-M   'P 1'
#
loop_
_entity.id
_entity.type
_entity.pdbx_description
1 polymer ?
#
loop_
_entity_poly.entity_id
_entity_poly.type
_entity_poly.pdbx_seq_one_letter_code
_entity_poly.pdbx_strand_id
1 'polypeptide(L)'
;MTQISKFYVTAVALILLLSVPINAAPAPVTPDNKVGVVCHVKVLSDKVEDVSSLEAWKKSFIKDGMTDEQKAMAVWNSVVKFQFQDMPPKEYLQVEDLVLDPIKQDNVYGYSFCSVASASVLALARYAGLQARGWTINGHVVPEVFWDGQWHMLDASLITYFPKPDGKPAGVEEIVAGVKDWYAQHPDYQGNDDKLRQFMANGGWRKGPEVLAHTPFYDDNGWLPAATHGWYSTMQEYSGKGGTPFPYEAGYSQGYQVNVQLRQGERLTRNWSNKGLHVNMNGDGDAPGAMTEKVGQGQLRYSPRFGDLAPGRLGNGTLEYEVPLASGAFRYGAMTADNLASISDDKQSPALHLKDVKQPGVLVLRMPSSYVYLSGDLTFKAVVPNGGQIVVAFSDNNGLDWKDIASITTSGQQHFDLKPLVFRRYDYRLKFTLKGKGTGLNALNITHDIQHSQRPLPAVGEGANTISFSSDTESTITIEGSTSAASKGKQLLYTDFHPELKGIAAESPKLTGGEGSITFPVETPGAMKRLRIGVFYRARDKADAWDVQVSFDRGKSFKTVDHLAGPTVSAGRYMVVTEVPVGTRSALVRFAGTQRNTTYLYNIRINADYKEPSGGFKPVKVTYNWEENGQAKQDVHIVRQPDESYRLYCGSKPTMKSIMLELAP
;
A
#
# COMPACT_ATOMS: atom_id res chain seq x y z
N MET A 1 16.15 -30.32 73.40
CA MET A 1 15.52 -31.47 72.71
C MET A 1 14.02 -31.36 72.91
N THR A 2 13.25 -31.47 71.82
CA THR A 2 11.78 -31.69 71.73
C THR A 2 10.88 -30.66 72.45
N GLN A 3 9.78 -30.13 71.92
CA GLN A 3 8.96 -30.30 70.71
C GLN A 3 7.97 -29.10 70.77
N ILE A 4 7.31 -28.72 69.67
CA ILE A 4 5.87 -28.39 69.56
C ILE A 4 5.57 -27.53 68.32
N SER A 5 4.55 -28.01 67.63
CA SER A 5 3.88 -27.64 66.39
C SER A 5 3.59 -26.17 66.12
N LYS A 6 3.67 -25.77 64.83
CA LYS A 6 2.95 -24.62 64.27
C LYS A 6 2.02 -25.05 63.14
N PHE A 7 0.80 -24.53 63.24
CA PHE A 7 -0.34 -24.67 62.35
C PHE A 7 -0.05 -24.14 60.93
N TYR A 8 -0.57 -24.85 59.93
CA TYR A 8 -0.74 -24.35 58.56
C TYR A 8 -2.07 -23.59 58.46
N VAL A 9 -1.99 -22.32 58.09
CA VAL A 9 -3.09 -21.55 57.49
C VAL A 9 -2.57 -21.09 56.14
N THR A 10 -3.08 -21.67 55.05
CA THR A 10 -2.75 -21.22 53.70
C THR A 10 -3.99 -20.56 53.10
N ALA A 11 -3.86 -19.26 52.84
CA ALA A 11 -4.88 -18.39 52.32
C ALA A 11 -5.30 -18.79 50.89
N VAL A 12 -6.61 -18.86 50.67
CA VAL A 12 -7.23 -18.94 49.34
C VAL A 12 -7.17 -17.54 48.72
N ALA A 13 -6.35 -17.37 47.69
CA ALA A 13 -6.32 -16.16 46.88
C ALA A 13 -7.52 -16.17 45.91
N LEU A 14 -8.52 -15.33 46.18
CA LEU A 14 -9.66 -15.09 45.32
C LEU A 14 -9.22 -14.22 44.13
N ILE A 15 -9.07 -14.82 42.95
CA ILE A 15 -8.80 -14.10 41.70
C ILE A 15 -10.12 -13.43 41.26
N LEU A 16 -10.24 -12.13 41.52
CA LEU A 16 -11.27 -11.27 40.94
C LEU A 16 -10.91 -11.03 39.46
N LEU A 17 -11.64 -11.71 38.57
CA LEU A 17 -11.71 -11.40 37.14
C LEU A 17 -12.32 -10.00 36.96
N LEU A 18 -11.46 -8.98 36.89
CA LEU A 18 -11.83 -7.65 36.39
C LEU A 18 -12.08 -7.79 34.88
N SER A 19 -13.36 -7.93 34.53
CA SER A 19 -13.85 -7.71 33.18
C SER A 19 -13.65 -6.24 32.86
N VAL A 20 -12.67 -5.94 32.01
CA VAL A 20 -12.54 -4.62 31.39
C VAL A 20 -13.80 -4.43 30.53
N PRO A 21 -14.65 -3.42 30.79
CA PRO A 21 -15.74 -3.12 29.88
C PRO A 21 -15.11 -2.58 28.60
N ILE A 22 -15.10 -3.42 27.56
CA ILE A 22 -14.95 -2.94 26.18
C ILE A 22 -16.10 -1.95 25.99
N ASN A 23 -15.80 -0.66 25.86
CA ASN A 23 -16.78 0.33 25.45
C ASN A 23 -17.42 -0.22 24.17
N ALA A 24 -18.71 -0.55 24.26
CA ALA A 24 -19.48 -0.98 23.10
C ALA A 24 -19.29 0.06 21.99
N ALA A 25 -18.89 -0.39 20.81
CA ALA A 25 -18.86 0.45 19.63
C ALA A 25 -20.24 1.14 19.49
N PRO A 26 -20.29 2.46 19.21
CA PRO A 26 -21.54 3.15 18.96
C PRO A 26 -22.35 2.39 17.91
N ALA A 27 -23.67 2.28 18.11
CA ALA A 27 -24.54 1.61 17.16
C ALA A 27 -24.42 2.30 15.79
N PRO A 28 -24.13 1.57 14.69
CA PRO A 28 -24.06 2.16 13.37
C PRO A 28 -25.43 2.74 12.97
N VAL A 29 -25.40 3.85 12.24
CA VAL A 29 -26.58 4.53 11.71
C VAL A 29 -27.50 3.51 11.03
N THR A 30 -28.77 3.49 11.43
CA THR A 30 -29.80 2.66 10.80
C THR A 30 -30.00 3.16 9.36
N PRO A 31 -29.89 2.31 8.32
CA PRO A 31 -29.97 2.78 6.95
C PRO A 31 -31.41 3.18 6.61
N ASP A 32 -31.68 4.49 6.60
CA ASP A 32 -32.46 5.02 5.48
C ASP A 32 -31.68 4.61 4.21
N ASN A 33 -32.34 4.06 3.19
CA ASN A 33 -31.75 3.56 1.92
C ASN A 33 -31.01 4.65 1.07
N LYS A 34 -30.44 5.69 1.67
CA LYS A 34 -29.72 6.76 0.99
C LYS A 34 -28.24 6.41 0.86
N VAL A 35 -27.75 6.50 -0.38
CA VAL A 35 -26.33 6.33 -0.71
C VAL A 35 -25.52 7.50 -0.13
N GLY A 36 -24.57 7.19 0.76
CA GLY A 36 -23.66 8.14 1.40
C GLY A 36 -22.24 8.12 0.86
N VAL A 37 -21.80 6.95 0.38
CA VAL A 37 -20.43 6.70 -0.07
C VAL A 37 -20.47 5.94 -1.39
N VAL A 38 -19.72 6.43 -2.38
CA VAL A 38 -19.39 5.66 -3.61
C VAL A 38 -18.00 5.08 -3.41
N CYS A 39 -17.88 3.75 -3.39
CA CYS A 39 -16.61 3.06 -3.14
C CYS A 39 -16.00 2.57 -4.45
N HIS A 40 -14.70 2.23 -4.41
CA HIS A 40 -13.95 1.72 -5.55
C HIS A 40 -14.10 2.58 -6.82
N VAL A 41 -14.18 3.90 -6.67
CA VAL A 41 -14.29 4.84 -7.78
C VAL A 41 -13.04 4.69 -8.64
N LYS A 42 -13.20 4.07 -9.80
CA LYS A 42 -12.11 3.76 -10.72
C LYS A 42 -12.40 4.42 -12.06
N VAL A 43 -11.44 5.19 -12.53
CA VAL A 43 -11.42 5.78 -13.87
C VAL A 43 -10.18 5.25 -14.57
N LEU A 44 -10.38 4.56 -15.70
CA LEU A 44 -9.33 4.01 -16.54
C LEU A 44 -9.39 4.65 -17.93
N SER A 45 -8.25 4.66 -18.60
CA SER A 45 -8.10 5.00 -20.01
C SER A 45 -7.66 3.76 -20.77
N ASP A 46 -8.08 3.59 -22.02
CA ASP A 46 -7.64 2.52 -22.91
C ASP A 46 -6.13 2.56 -23.24
N LYS A 47 -5.41 3.57 -22.74
CA LYS A 47 -3.96 3.75 -22.93
C LYS A 47 -3.10 3.25 -21.78
N VAL A 48 -3.70 2.89 -20.63
CA VAL A 48 -2.97 2.54 -19.41
C VAL A 48 -3.55 1.27 -18.79
N GLU A 49 -2.68 0.31 -18.48
CA GLU A 49 -3.09 -0.95 -17.85
C GLU A 49 -3.60 -0.73 -16.42
N ASP A 50 -4.65 -1.46 -16.05
CA ASP A 50 -5.19 -1.41 -14.70
C ASP A 50 -4.32 -2.25 -13.75
N VAL A 51 -3.65 -1.57 -12.82
CA VAL A 51 -2.85 -2.16 -11.76
C VAL A 51 -3.40 -1.77 -10.38
N SER A 52 -4.71 -1.51 -10.25
CA SER A 52 -5.32 -1.05 -8.99
C SER A 52 -5.35 -2.11 -7.88
N SER A 53 -5.06 -3.37 -8.21
CA SER A 53 -5.09 -4.55 -7.32
C SER A 53 -4.34 -5.70 -7.97
N LEU A 54 -4.01 -6.75 -7.22
CA LEU A 54 -3.40 -7.98 -7.78
C LEU A 54 -4.29 -8.63 -8.85
N GLU A 55 -5.61 -8.66 -8.64
CA GLU A 55 -6.56 -9.17 -9.64
C GLU A 55 -6.64 -8.31 -10.90
N ALA A 56 -6.66 -6.98 -10.74
CA ALA A 56 -6.63 -6.05 -11.87
C ALA A 56 -5.34 -6.18 -12.67
N TRP A 57 -4.19 -6.22 -12.00
CA TRP A 57 -2.89 -6.47 -12.62
C TRP A 57 -2.89 -7.81 -13.37
N LYS A 58 -3.36 -8.89 -12.74
CA LYS A 58 -3.42 -10.21 -13.37
C LYS A 58 -4.29 -10.18 -14.61
N LYS A 59 -5.47 -9.57 -14.56
CA LYS A 59 -6.37 -9.39 -15.73
C LYS A 59 -5.70 -8.57 -16.85
N SER A 60 -4.91 -7.56 -16.49
CA SER A 60 -4.20 -6.71 -17.46
C SER A 60 -3.08 -7.45 -18.17
N PHE A 61 -2.26 -8.23 -17.45
CA PHE A 61 -1.00 -8.78 -17.95
C PHE A 61 -1.01 -10.28 -18.24
N ILE A 62 -1.82 -11.06 -17.53
CA ILE A 62 -1.85 -12.52 -17.64
C ILE A 62 -3.14 -12.93 -18.36
N LYS A 63 -3.00 -13.53 -19.54
CA LYS A 63 -4.13 -13.97 -20.38
C LYS A 63 -4.26 -15.49 -20.31
N ASP A 64 -5.49 -15.97 -20.49
CA ASP A 64 -5.76 -17.40 -20.59
C ASP A 64 -4.96 -18.00 -21.75
N GLY A 65 -4.37 -19.17 -21.53
CA GLY A 65 -3.55 -19.87 -22.51
C GLY A 65 -2.08 -19.41 -22.59
N MET A 66 -1.65 -18.41 -21.81
CA MET A 66 -0.21 -18.08 -21.73
C MET A 66 0.59 -19.25 -21.16
N THR A 67 1.71 -19.56 -21.81
CA THR A 67 2.78 -20.42 -21.29
C THR A 67 3.43 -19.78 -20.06
N ASP A 68 4.15 -20.57 -19.27
CA ASP A 68 4.83 -20.05 -18.09
C ASP A 68 5.94 -19.04 -18.45
N GLU A 69 6.60 -19.22 -19.60
CA GLU A 69 7.51 -18.22 -20.17
C GLU A 69 6.78 -16.89 -20.45
N GLN A 70 5.65 -16.94 -21.16
CA GLN A 70 4.87 -15.73 -21.47
C GLN A 70 4.39 -15.02 -20.21
N LYS A 71 3.99 -15.76 -19.18
CA LYS A 71 3.62 -15.18 -17.87
C LYS A 71 4.84 -14.53 -17.20
N ALA A 72 5.99 -15.21 -17.18
CA ALA A 72 7.22 -14.68 -16.58
C ALA A 72 7.67 -13.37 -17.26
N MET A 73 7.63 -13.35 -18.59
CA MET A 73 7.96 -12.15 -19.37
C MET A 73 6.92 -11.03 -19.17
N ALA A 74 5.64 -11.36 -19.04
CA ALA A 74 4.60 -10.38 -18.71
C ALA A 74 4.79 -9.77 -17.32
N VAL A 75 5.19 -10.58 -16.32
CA VAL A 75 5.56 -10.12 -14.97
C VAL A 75 6.72 -9.14 -15.04
N TRP A 76 7.85 -9.54 -15.64
CA TRP A 76 9.03 -8.69 -15.78
C TRP A 76 8.69 -7.37 -16.47
N ASN A 77 7.99 -7.44 -17.61
CA ASN A 77 7.58 -6.26 -18.37
C ASN A 77 6.65 -5.33 -17.57
N SER A 78 5.77 -5.88 -16.72
CA SER A 78 4.92 -5.07 -15.85
C SER A 78 5.74 -4.29 -14.82
N VAL A 79 6.75 -4.91 -14.18
CA VAL A 79 7.61 -4.21 -13.21
C VAL A 79 8.43 -3.12 -13.90
N VAL A 80 9.01 -3.39 -15.07
CA VAL A 80 9.72 -2.38 -15.88
C VAL A 80 8.83 -1.18 -16.25
N LYS A 81 7.54 -1.44 -16.53
CA LYS A 81 6.58 -0.38 -16.89
C LYS A 81 6.31 0.59 -15.75
N PHE A 82 6.19 0.09 -14.52
CA PHE A 82 5.68 0.85 -13.38
C PHE A 82 6.74 1.27 -12.36
N GLN A 83 7.91 0.62 -12.35
CA GLN A 83 8.99 0.94 -11.41
C GLN A 83 10.20 1.55 -12.13
N PHE A 84 10.64 2.70 -11.64
CA PHE A 84 11.89 3.34 -12.00
C PHE A 84 12.97 3.07 -10.94
N GLN A 85 14.23 2.83 -11.35
CA GLN A 85 15.35 2.60 -10.44
C GLN A 85 15.78 3.90 -9.74
N ASP A 86 15.61 3.97 -8.42
CA ASP A 86 15.96 5.14 -7.60
C ASP A 86 16.04 4.78 -6.10
N MET A 87 16.41 5.73 -5.24
CA MET A 87 16.32 5.58 -3.79
C MET A 87 14.88 5.29 -3.35
N PRO A 88 14.64 4.22 -2.57
CA PRO A 88 13.29 3.75 -2.29
C PRO A 88 12.53 4.66 -1.32
N PRO A 89 11.19 4.66 -1.39
CA PRO A 89 10.35 5.29 -0.38
C PRO A 89 10.45 4.57 0.97
N LYS A 90 10.46 5.34 2.06
CA LYS A 90 10.46 4.82 3.43
C LYS A 90 9.15 5.16 4.14
N GLU A 91 8.35 4.13 4.39
CA GLU A 91 7.13 4.23 5.19
C GLU A 91 7.28 3.64 6.59
N TYR A 92 8.36 2.90 6.84
CA TYR A 92 8.63 2.24 8.12
C TYR A 92 7.56 1.22 8.52
N LEU A 93 6.84 0.63 7.56
CA LEU A 93 5.81 -0.40 7.81
C LEU A 93 6.32 -1.83 7.62
N GLN A 94 7.17 -2.03 6.63
CA GLN A 94 7.61 -3.35 6.20
C GLN A 94 9.11 -3.50 6.47
N VAL A 95 9.63 -4.72 6.36
CA VAL A 95 11.07 -4.97 6.54
C VAL A 95 11.93 -4.04 5.71
N GLU A 96 13.12 -3.75 6.22
CA GLU A 96 14.07 -2.78 5.63
C GLU A 96 13.54 -1.32 5.62
N ASP A 97 12.40 -1.06 6.30
CA ASP A 97 11.68 0.21 6.35
C ASP A 97 11.07 0.67 5.00
N LEU A 98 11.08 -0.21 4.00
CA LEU A 98 10.72 0.07 2.61
C LEU A 98 9.24 -0.21 2.31
N VAL A 99 8.85 0.10 1.06
CA VAL A 99 7.57 -0.31 0.47
C VAL A 99 7.82 -1.49 -0.46
N LEU A 100 7.21 -2.63 -0.14
CA LEU A 100 7.47 -3.94 -0.76
C LEU A 100 6.17 -4.63 -1.23
N ASP A 101 5.05 -3.90 -1.31
CA ASP A 101 3.84 -4.37 -2.01
C ASP A 101 3.86 -3.85 -3.45
N PRO A 102 3.84 -4.71 -4.48
CA PRO A 102 3.99 -4.30 -5.87
C PRO A 102 2.85 -3.38 -6.33
N ILE A 103 1.61 -3.62 -5.89
CA ILE A 103 0.47 -2.78 -6.27
C ILE A 103 0.58 -1.40 -5.61
N LYS A 104 1.03 -1.36 -4.35
CA LYS A 104 1.30 -0.09 -3.65
C LYS A 104 2.44 0.67 -4.32
N GLN A 105 3.50 -0.04 -4.69
CA GLN A 105 4.65 0.49 -5.39
C GLN A 105 4.22 1.14 -6.71
N ASP A 106 3.44 0.44 -7.52
CA ASP A 106 2.97 0.93 -8.82
C ASP A 106 2.08 2.17 -8.71
N ASN A 107 1.19 2.22 -7.71
CA ASN A 107 0.17 3.27 -7.59
C ASN A 107 0.57 4.49 -6.74
N VAL A 108 1.44 4.32 -5.74
CA VAL A 108 1.79 5.39 -4.79
C VAL A 108 3.17 6.00 -5.08
N TYR A 109 4.10 5.22 -5.64
CA TYR A 109 5.51 5.60 -5.74
C TYR A 109 6.02 5.59 -7.17
N GLY A 110 6.04 4.42 -7.81
CA GLY A 110 6.58 4.21 -9.14
C GLY A 110 8.11 4.28 -9.22
N TYR A 111 8.81 4.34 -8.09
CA TYR A 111 10.28 4.36 -8.02
C TYR A 111 10.80 3.61 -6.79
N SER A 112 11.86 2.82 -6.97
CA SER A 112 12.56 2.09 -5.91
C SER A 112 13.85 1.50 -6.46
N PHE A 113 14.63 0.80 -5.63
CA PHE A 113 15.86 0.15 -6.05
C PHE A 113 15.71 -1.35 -6.34
N CYS A 114 16.83 -2.06 -6.48
CA CYS A 114 16.90 -3.43 -7.01
C CYS A 114 16.23 -4.49 -6.14
N SER A 115 16.37 -4.46 -4.81
CA SER A 115 15.75 -5.48 -3.96
C SER A 115 14.21 -5.38 -3.99
N VAL A 116 13.65 -4.18 -4.09
CA VAL A 116 12.19 -3.96 -4.25
C VAL A 116 11.70 -4.40 -5.64
N ALA A 117 12.48 -4.15 -6.69
CA ALA A 117 12.18 -4.65 -8.04
C ALA A 117 12.14 -6.17 -8.09
N SER A 118 13.17 -6.81 -7.51
CA SER A 118 13.26 -8.25 -7.37
C SER A 118 12.07 -8.79 -6.58
N ALA A 119 11.78 -8.22 -5.40
CA ALA A 119 10.62 -8.57 -4.59
C ALA A 119 9.29 -8.47 -5.36
N SER A 120 9.12 -7.44 -6.20
CA SER A 120 7.92 -7.28 -7.04
C SER A 120 7.80 -8.38 -8.09
N VAL A 121 8.89 -8.74 -8.77
CA VAL A 121 8.91 -9.89 -9.69
C VAL A 121 8.57 -11.19 -8.96
N LEU A 122 9.17 -11.44 -7.78
CA LEU A 122 8.88 -12.64 -6.99
C LEU A 122 7.41 -12.71 -6.58
N ALA A 123 6.85 -11.62 -6.04
CA ALA A 123 5.48 -11.54 -5.57
C ALA A 123 4.47 -11.77 -6.71
N LEU A 124 4.68 -11.11 -7.85
CA LEU A 124 3.78 -11.16 -9.00
C LEU A 124 3.89 -12.49 -9.76
N ALA A 125 5.10 -13.05 -9.93
CA ALA A 125 5.29 -14.37 -10.54
C ALA A 125 4.58 -15.47 -9.74
N ARG A 126 4.72 -15.46 -8.41
CA ARG A 126 4.04 -16.42 -7.53
C ARG A 126 2.53 -16.24 -7.54
N TYR A 127 2.04 -14.99 -7.63
CA TYR A 127 0.62 -14.73 -7.81
C TYR A 127 0.07 -15.25 -9.14
N ALA A 128 0.90 -15.26 -10.19
CA ALA A 128 0.60 -15.86 -11.49
C ALA A 128 0.76 -17.39 -11.52
N GLY A 129 1.13 -18.02 -10.39
CA GLY A 129 1.28 -19.46 -10.25
C GLY A 129 2.66 -20.00 -10.62
N LEU A 130 3.67 -19.14 -10.81
CA LEU A 130 5.03 -19.52 -11.16
C LEU A 130 5.89 -19.71 -9.91
N GLN A 131 6.93 -20.56 -10.03
CA GLN A 131 7.99 -20.58 -9.01
C GLN A 131 8.97 -19.44 -9.28
N ALA A 132 9.40 -18.77 -8.22
CA ALA A 132 10.33 -17.66 -8.27
C ALA A 132 11.28 -17.70 -7.06
N ARG A 133 12.52 -17.23 -7.21
CA ARG A 133 13.52 -17.11 -6.14
C ARG A 133 14.41 -15.88 -6.34
N GLY A 134 14.94 -15.31 -5.27
CA GLY A 134 15.84 -14.16 -5.36
C GLY A 134 17.30 -14.52 -5.10
N TRP A 135 18.20 -13.69 -5.61
CA TRP A 135 19.64 -13.75 -5.39
C TRP A 135 20.20 -12.39 -4.98
N THR A 136 21.13 -12.42 -4.03
CA THR A 136 22.07 -11.30 -3.88
C THR A 136 23.29 -11.59 -4.74
N ILE A 137 23.57 -10.67 -5.65
CA ILE A 137 24.82 -10.59 -6.42
C ILE A 137 25.66 -9.40 -5.90
N ASN A 138 26.83 -9.12 -6.49
CA ASN A 138 27.74 -8.12 -5.91
C ASN A 138 27.15 -6.71 -6.07
N GLY A 139 26.68 -6.13 -4.96
CA GLY A 139 26.07 -4.79 -4.94
C GLY A 139 24.67 -4.71 -5.53
N HIS A 140 24.03 -5.84 -5.85
CA HIS A 140 22.74 -5.87 -6.56
C HIS A 140 21.89 -7.09 -6.17
N VAL A 141 20.58 -7.00 -6.36
CA VAL A 141 19.63 -8.08 -6.05
C VAL A 141 18.76 -8.34 -7.27
N VAL A 142 18.69 -9.61 -7.70
CA VAL A 142 17.97 -10.01 -8.92
C VAL A 142 17.04 -11.20 -8.66
N PRO A 143 15.91 -11.29 -9.37
CA PRO A 143 15.02 -12.44 -9.29
C PRO A 143 15.33 -13.46 -10.39
N GLU A 144 14.94 -14.71 -10.13
CA GLU A 144 14.77 -15.74 -11.14
C GLU A 144 13.34 -16.29 -11.10
N VAL A 145 12.84 -16.66 -12.26
CA VAL A 145 11.55 -17.35 -12.44
C VAL A 145 11.81 -18.69 -13.11
N PHE A 146 11.11 -19.74 -12.68
CA PHE A 146 11.31 -21.09 -13.20
C PHE A 146 10.25 -21.43 -14.25
N TRP A 147 10.70 -21.90 -15.42
CA TRP A 147 9.86 -22.55 -16.41
C TRP A 147 10.70 -23.53 -17.24
N ASP A 148 10.05 -24.46 -17.95
CA ASP A 148 10.70 -25.45 -18.80
C ASP A 148 11.89 -26.19 -18.15
N GLY A 149 11.80 -26.43 -16.85
CA GLY A 149 12.83 -27.15 -16.09
C GLY A 149 14.06 -26.33 -15.71
N GLN A 150 14.08 -25.01 -15.94
CA GLN A 150 15.25 -24.15 -15.74
C GLN A 150 14.90 -22.84 -15.00
N TRP A 151 15.90 -22.26 -14.34
CA TRP A 151 15.80 -20.93 -13.72
C TRP A 151 16.31 -19.87 -14.69
N HIS A 152 15.60 -18.75 -14.75
CA HIS A 152 15.87 -17.69 -15.69
C HIS A 152 15.86 -16.33 -14.98
N MET A 153 16.95 -15.58 -15.11
CA MET A 153 17.11 -14.27 -14.47
C MET A 153 16.38 -13.18 -15.26
N LEU A 154 15.51 -12.42 -14.57
CA LEU A 154 14.68 -11.37 -15.16
C LEU A 154 14.81 -10.07 -14.35
N ASP A 155 15.85 -9.28 -14.60
CA ASP A 155 16.12 -8.04 -13.85
C ASP A 155 15.28 -6.88 -14.38
N ALA A 156 14.24 -6.53 -13.63
CA ALA A 156 13.39 -5.38 -13.95
C ALA A 156 14.01 -4.03 -13.52
N SER A 157 14.93 -4.03 -12.56
CA SER A 157 15.55 -2.80 -12.04
C SER A 157 16.55 -2.17 -13.02
N LEU A 158 17.33 -3.01 -13.70
CA LEU A 158 18.26 -2.58 -14.75
C LEU A 158 17.72 -2.86 -16.16
N ILE A 159 16.49 -3.38 -16.26
CA ILE A 159 15.76 -3.59 -17.51
C ILE A 159 16.56 -4.52 -18.43
N THR A 160 16.91 -5.70 -17.91
CA THR A 160 17.75 -6.64 -18.64
C THR A 160 17.47 -8.10 -18.31
N TYR A 161 17.80 -8.93 -19.28
CA TYR A 161 18.05 -10.35 -19.15
C TYR A 161 19.07 -10.75 -20.23
N PHE A 162 19.64 -11.95 -20.10
CA PHE A 162 20.75 -12.40 -20.93
C PHE A 162 20.40 -13.69 -21.66
N PRO A 163 19.94 -13.64 -22.93
CA PRO A 163 19.58 -14.83 -23.69
C PRO A 163 20.77 -15.75 -23.94
N LYS A 164 20.52 -17.05 -23.82
CA LYS A 164 21.38 -18.14 -24.30
C LYS A 164 21.23 -18.32 -25.81
N PRO A 165 22.04 -19.17 -26.46
CA PRO A 165 21.91 -19.46 -27.90
C PRO A 165 20.53 -20.01 -28.32
N ASP A 166 19.79 -20.64 -27.40
CA ASP A 166 18.41 -21.11 -27.63
C ASP A 166 17.35 -20.00 -27.52
N GLY A 167 17.76 -18.77 -27.21
CA GLY A 167 16.91 -17.59 -27.03
C GLY A 167 16.33 -17.42 -25.63
N LYS A 168 16.47 -18.40 -24.72
CA LYS A 168 15.95 -18.31 -23.36
C LYS A 168 16.89 -17.53 -22.44
N PRO A 169 16.41 -16.75 -21.47
CA PRO A 169 17.30 -16.07 -20.51
C PRO A 169 18.16 -17.06 -19.73
N ALA A 170 19.40 -16.70 -19.43
CA ALA A 170 20.27 -17.45 -18.55
C ALA A 170 19.86 -17.25 -17.08
N GLY A 171 20.11 -18.26 -16.25
CA GLY A 171 20.08 -18.15 -14.79
C GLY A 171 21.31 -17.42 -14.24
N VAL A 172 21.22 -16.97 -12.99
CA VAL A 172 22.29 -16.26 -12.26
C VAL A 172 23.57 -17.08 -12.22
N GLU A 173 23.48 -18.38 -11.96
CA GLU A 173 24.65 -19.27 -11.89
C GLU A 173 25.36 -19.39 -13.24
N GLU A 174 24.61 -19.50 -14.33
CA GLU A 174 25.15 -19.52 -15.70
C GLU A 174 25.87 -18.21 -16.04
N ILE A 175 25.27 -17.07 -15.67
CA ILE A 175 25.87 -15.74 -15.89
C ILE A 175 27.18 -15.60 -15.10
N VAL A 176 27.18 -15.97 -13.82
CA VAL A 176 28.37 -15.90 -12.96
C VAL A 176 29.49 -16.81 -13.49
N ALA A 177 29.16 -18.02 -13.95
CA ALA A 177 30.14 -18.93 -14.54
C ALA A 177 30.79 -18.30 -15.78
N GLY A 178 30.00 -17.78 -16.72
CA GLY A 178 30.52 -17.14 -17.93
C GLY A 178 31.39 -15.92 -17.64
N VAL A 179 31.01 -15.08 -16.67
CA VAL A 179 31.81 -13.92 -16.25
C VAL A 179 33.14 -14.34 -15.61
N LYS A 180 33.11 -15.36 -14.74
CA LYS A 180 34.34 -15.89 -14.10
C LYS A 180 35.30 -16.49 -15.12
N ASP A 181 34.79 -17.27 -16.07
CA ASP A 181 35.60 -17.89 -17.10
C ASP A 181 36.28 -16.84 -17.98
N TRP A 182 35.58 -15.76 -18.30
CA TRP A 182 36.16 -14.64 -19.04
C TRP A 182 37.24 -13.93 -18.24
N TYR A 183 37.03 -13.65 -16.96
CA TYR A 183 38.07 -13.03 -16.11
C TYR A 183 39.29 -13.94 -15.91
N ALA A 184 39.11 -15.26 -15.84
CA ALA A 184 40.23 -16.19 -15.75
C ALA A 184 41.14 -16.11 -16.98
N GLN A 185 40.57 -15.82 -18.16
CA GLN A 185 41.29 -15.61 -19.41
C GLN A 185 41.82 -14.17 -19.56
N HIS A 186 41.21 -13.20 -18.86
CA HIS A 186 41.49 -11.77 -18.95
C HIS A 186 41.71 -11.15 -17.55
N PRO A 187 42.69 -11.63 -16.77
CA PRO A 187 42.85 -11.25 -15.36
C PRO A 187 43.17 -9.77 -15.17
N ASP A 188 43.72 -9.10 -16.18
CA ASP A 188 44.08 -7.68 -16.13
C ASP A 188 42.88 -6.72 -16.19
N TYR A 189 41.68 -7.22 -16.46
CA TYR A 189 40.40 -6.50 -16.40
C TYR A 189 39.70 -6.62 -15.05
N GLN A 190 40.07 -7.60 -14.21
CA GLN A 190 39.37 -7.86 -12.97
C GLN A 190 39.55 -6.70 -11.97
N GLY A 191 38.45 -6.07 -11.57
CA GLY A 191 38.45 -4.92 -10.66
C GLY A 191 38.97 -3.62 -11.30
N ASN A 192 39.12 -3.57 -12.63
CA ASN A 192 39.57 -2.38 -13.36
C ASN A 192 38.41 -1.76 -14.15
N ASP A 193 37.68 -0.84 -13.52
CA ASP A 193 36.49 -0.19 -14.09
C ASP A 193 36.80 0.53 -15.41
N ASP A 194 37.89 1.29 -15.46
CA ASP A 194 38.30 2.06 -16.64
C ASP A 194 38.54 1.14 -17.85
N LYS A 195 39.25 0.03 -17.65
CA LYS A 195 39.48 -0.95 -18.73
C LYS A 195 38.19 -1.60 -19.20
N LEU A 196 37.28 -1.96 -18.30
CA LEU A 196 35.99 -2.55 -18.66
C LEU A 196 35.13 -1.55 -19.47
N ARG A 197 35.15 -0.27 -19.10
CA ARG A 197 34.45 0.79 -19.85
C ARG A 197 35.06 1.02 -21.24
N GLN A 198 36.38 1.01 -21.35
CA GLN A 198 37.07 1.10 -22.64
C GLN A 198 36.74 -0.11 -23.52
N PHE A 199 36.69 -1.30 -22.93
CA PHE A 199 36.37 -2.54 -23.64
C PHE A 199 34.94 -2.57 -24.16
N MET A 200 33.95 -2.14 -23.36
CA MET A 200 32.54 -2.27 -23.77
C MET A 200 32.15 -1.37 -24.94
N ALA A 201 32.85 -0.24 -25.12
CA ALA A 201 32.52 0.76 -26.13
C ALA A 201 32.58 0.24 -27.57
N ASN A 202 31.86 0.89 -28.49
CA ASN A 202 31.88 0.60 -29.93
C ASN A 202 31.67 -0.91 -30.26
N GLY A 203 30.74 -1.55 -29.56
CA GLY A 203 30.38 -2.96 -29.73
C GLY A 203 31.37 -3.96 -29.12
N GLY A 204 32.40 -3.50 -28.40
CA GLY A 204 33.39 -4.40 -27.80
C GLY A 204 32.81 -5.33 -26.75
N TRP A 205 31.72 -4.94 -26.08
CA TRP A 205 30.98 -5.81 -25.15
C TRP A 205 30.51 -7.14 -25.78
N ARG A 206 30.30 -7.18 -27.10
CA ARG A 206 29.92 -8.40 -27.84
C ARG A 206 31.05 -9.45 -27.91
N LYS A 207 32.29 -9.03 -27.61
CA LYS A 207 33.48 -9.89 -27.54
C LYS A 207 33.77 -10.33 -26.09
N GLY A 208 32.88 -9.99 -25.15
CA GLY A 208 32.94 -10.39 -23.75
C GLY A 208 32.53 -11.86 -23.54
N PRO A 209 32.10 -12.23 -22.30
CA PRO A 209 31.48 -13.52 -22.06
C PRO A 209 30.32 -13.77 -23.02
N GLU A 210 30.26 -14.96 -23.62
CA GLU A 210 29.20 -15.35 -24.58
C GLU A 210 27.80 -15.17 -23.98
N VAL A 211 27.63 -15.52 -22.70
CA VAL A 211 26.36 -15.37 -21.96
C VAL A 211 25.84 -13.92 -21.94
N LEU A 212 26.71 -12.91 -22.08
CA LEU A 212 26.31 -11.50 -22.12
C LEU A 212 26.22 -10.95 -23.56
N ALA A 213 26.70 -11.66 -24.57
CA ALA A 213 26.89 -11.14 -25.93
C ALA A 213 25.58 -11.05 -26.74
N HIS A 214 24.55 -11.81 -26.35
CA HIS A 214 23.28 -11.93 -27.07
C HIS A 214 22.15 -11.06 -26.52
N THR A 215 22.41 -10.26 -25.48
CA THR A 215 21.37 -9.40 -24.91
C THR A 215 20.94 -8.28 -25.87
N PRO A 216 19.64 -8.00 -26.00
CA PRO A 216 19.15 -6.89 -26.83
C PRO A 216 19.20 -5.52 -26.11
N PHE A 217 19.65 -5.47 -24.86
CA PHE A 217 19.49 -4.30 -23.99
C PHE A 217 20.67 -3.35 -23.96
N TYR A 218 21.88 -3.84 -24.28
CA TYR A 218 23.03 -2.97 -24.42
C TYR A 218 22.96 -2.18 -25.73
N ASP A 219 23.16 -0.87 -25.65
CA ASP A 219 23.43 -0.06 -26.83
C ASP A 219 24.84 -0.32 -27.40
N ASP A 220 25.19 0.37 -28.48
CA ASP A 220 26.50 0.20 -29.14
C ASP A 220 27.69 0.50 -28.21
N ASN A 221 27.48 1.25 -27.12
CA ASN A 221 28.51 1.55 -26.14
C ASN A 221 28.39 0.70 -24.87
N GLY A 222 27.55 -0.32 -24.86
CA GLY A 222 27.40 -1.24 -23.75
C GLY A 222 26.53 -0.71 -22.61
N TRP A 223 25.75 0.37 -22.80
CA TRP A 223 24.88 0.89 -21.75
C TRP A 223 23.50 0.22 -21.77
N LEU A 224 22.96 -0.03 -20.57
CA LEU A 224 21.60 -0.53 -20.39
C LEU A 224 20.56 0.58 -20.67
N PRO A 225 19.26 0.24 -20.74
CA PRO A 225 18.22 1.16 -21.22
C PRO A 225 18.14 2.48 -20.44
N ALA A 226 18.42 2.49 -19.14
CA ALA A 226 18.44 3.71 -18.31
C ALA A 226 19.78 4.49 -18.34
N ALA A 227 20.84 3.97 -18.95
CA ALA A 227 22.20 4.54 -18.94
C ALA A 227 22.82 4.78 -17.54
N THR A 228 22.29 4.15 -16.50
CA THR A 228 22.89 4.16 -15.15
C THR A 228 23.91 3.06 -14.97
N HIS A 229 23.73 1.96 -15.70
CA HIS A 229 24.53 0.74 -15.66
C HIS A 229 24.86 0.30 -17.09
N GLY A 230 25.88 -0.53 -17.24
CA GLY A 230 26.30 -1.05 -18.53
C GLY A 230 27.05 -2.37 -18.39
N TRP A 231 27.59 -2.87 -19.49
CA TRP A 231 28.29 -4.14 -19.51
C TRP A 231 29.42 -4.20 -18.47
N TYR A 232 30.15 -3.08 -18.28
CA TYR A 232 31.20 -2.96 -17.27
C TYR A 232 30.70 -3.21 -15.84
N SER A 233 29.47 -2.78 -15.48
CA SER A 233 28.91 -2.97 -14.14
C SER A 233 28.36 -4.38 -14.00
N THR A 234 27.72 -4.93 -15.03
CA THR A 234 27.31 -6.34 -15.06
C THR A 234 28.50 -7.28 -14.86
N MET A 235 29.64 -7.02 -15.50
CA MET A 235 30.87 -7.78 -15.27
C MET A 235 31.35 -7.72 -13.80
N GLN A 236 31.08 -6.63 -13.08
CA GLN A 236 31.45 -6.50 -11.66
C GLN A 236 30.42 -7.13 -10.72
N GLU A 237 29.14 -6.98 -11.02
CA GLU A 237 27.99 -7.53 -10.28
C GLU A 237 28.00 -9.06 -10.26
N TYR A 238 28.33 -9.68 -11.41
CA TYR A 238 28.35 -11.13 -11.59
C TYR A 238 29.76 -11.75 -11.46
N SER A 239 30.76 -10.98 -11.03
CA SER A 239 32.15 -11.46 -10.82
C SER A 239 32.29 -12.58 -9.78
N GLY A 240 31.31 -12.68 -8.89
CA GLY A 240 31.33 -13.56 -7.72
C GLY A 240 32.36 -13.20 -6.66
N LYS A 241 32.80 -11.94 -6.63
CA LYS A 241 33.68 -11.37 -5.60
C LYS A 241 33.10 -11.61 -4.20
N GLY A 242 33.94 -12.07 -3.27
CA GLY A 242 33.57 -12.19 -1.84
C GLY A 242 32.65 -13.36 -1.48
N GLY A 243 32.50 -14.37 -2.34
CA GLY A 243 31.61 -15.52 -2.08
C GLY A 243 30.16 -15.31 -2.51
N THR A 244 29.87 -14.20 -3.18
CA THR A 244 28.65 -13.91 -3.93
C THR A 244 28.62 -14.74 -5.24
N PRO A 245 27.48 -15.17 -5.80
CA PRO A 245 26.09 -14.93 -5.40
C PRO A 245 25.59 -15.88 -4.29
N PHE A 246 24.58 -15.47 -3.54
CA PHE A 246 23.88 -16.37 -2.59
C PHE A 246 22.36 -16.20 -2.66
N PRO A 247 21.57 -17.26 -2.38
CA PRO A 247 20.11 -17.16 -2.36
C PRO A 247 19.64 -16.15 -1.31
N TYR A 248 18.81 -15.20 -1.74
CA TYR A 248 18.23 -14.18 -0.88
C TYR A 248 16.79 -13.95 -1.30
N GLU A 249 15.87 -14.25 -0.39
CA GLU A 249 14.45 -13.98 -0.58
C GLU A 249 14.19 -12.51 -0.22
N ALA A 250 14.07 -11.65 -1.24
CA ALA A 250 13.68 -10.26 -1.05
C ALA A 250 12.29 -10.20 -0.40
N GLY A 251 12.16 -9.44 0.69
CA GLY A 251 10.90 -9.29 1.41
C GLY A 251 9.82 -8.67 0.54
N TYR A 252 8.59 -9.16 0.66
CA TYR A 252 7.42 -8.54 0.04
C TYR A 252 6.20 -8.54 0.96
N SER A 253 5.25 -7.66 0.65
CA SER A 253 3.92 -7.62 1.21
C SER A 253 2.91 -7.74 0.07
N GLN A 254 1.70 -8.24 0.34
CA GLN A 254 0.66 -8.37 -0.67
C GLN A 254 -0.71 -8.11 -0.05
N GLY A 255 -1.56 -7.40 -0.79
CA GLY A 255 -2.96 -7.16 -0.43
C GLY A 255 -3.35 -5.69 -0.47
N TYR A 256 -2.45 -4.78 -0.78
CA TYR A 256 -2.84 -3.40 -1.07
C TYR A 256 -3.78 -3.34 -2.29
N GLN A 257 -4.77 -2.45 -2.23
CA GLN A 257 -5.68 -2.15 -3.33
C GLN A 257 -6.01 -0.65 -3.32
N VAL A 258 -6.11 -0.07 -4.51
CA VAL A 258 -6.69 1.27 -4.67
C VAL A 258 -8.20 1.16 -4.50
N ASN A 259 -8.71 1.81 -3.47
CA ASN A 259 -10.12 2.01 -3.19
C ASN A 259 -10.36 3.51 -2.94
N VAL A 260 -10.61 4.26 -4.01
CA VAL A 260 -11.05 5.65 -3.89
C VAL A 260 -12.51 5.64 -3.45
N GLN A 261 -12.77 6.31 -2.33
CA GLN A 261 -14.10 6.49 -1.79
C GLN A 261 -14.46 7.97 -1.87
N LEU A 262 -15.68 8.27 -2.31
CA LEU A 262 -16.18 9.63 -2.40
C LEU A 262 -17.49 9.77 -1.63
N ARG A 263 -17.52 10.78 -0.75
CA ARG A 263 -18.71 11.28 -0.07
C ARG A 263 -19.16 12.61 -0.68
N GLN A 264 -20.36 13.04 -0.34
CA GLN A 264 -20.83 14.37 -0.70
C GLN A 264 -19.93 15.43 -0.03
N GLY A 265 -19.39 16.36 -0.82
CA GLY A 265 -18.42 17.37 -0.35
C GLY A 265 -16.97 16.89 -0.34
N GLU A 266 -16.71 15.64 -0.75
CA GLU A 266 -15.36 15.09 -0.88
C GLU A 266 -14.86 15.19 -2.33
N ARG A 267 -13.59 15.59 -2.47
CA ARG A 267 -12.93 15.79 -3.76
C ARG A 267 -11.51 15.24 -3.71
N LEU A 268 -11.18 14.39 -4.68
CA LEU A 268 -9.83 13.89 -4.92
C LEU A 268 -9.28 14.49 -6.21
N THR A 269 -8.18 15.23 -6.11
CA THR A 269 -7.42 15.70 -7.28
C THR A 269 -6.07 14.97 -7.32
N ARG A 270 -5.72 14.38 -8.46
CA ARG A 270 -4.41 13.77 -8.70
C ARG A 270 -3.72 14.54 -9.81
N ASN A 271 -2.52 15.06 -9.56
CA ASN A 271 -1.79 15.86 -10.52
C ASN A 271 -0.60 15.08 -11.09
N TRP A 272 -0.37 15.25 -12.39
CA TRP A 272 0.88 14.81 -13.03
C TRP A 272 2.06 15.76 -12.74
N SER A 273 1.88 16.73 -11.85
CA SER A 273 2.95 17.55 -11.29
C SER A 273 3.27 17.13 -9.86
N ASN A 274 4.49 17.45 -9.43
CA ASN A 274 4.92 17.36 -8.04
C ASN A 274 5.22 18.77 -7.53
N LYS A 275 4.83 19.08 -6.30
CA LYS A 275 5.03 20.41 -5.68
C LYS A 275 6.15 20.43 -4.63
N GLY A 276 7.11 19.51 -4.75
CA GLY A 276 8.24 19.34 -3.84
C GLY A 276 7.96 18.42 -2.66
N LEU A 277 6.82 17.73 -2.62
CA LEU A 277 6.46 16.85 -1.52
C LEU A 277 6.73 15.37 -1.86
N HIS A 278 7.35 14.67 -0.91
CA HIS A 278 7.62 13.24 -1.01
C HIS A 278 7.67 12.56 0.37
N VAL A 279 7.48 11.25 0.43
CA VAL A 279 7.38 10.51 1.70
C VAL A 279 8.67 10.55 2.55
N ASN A 280 9.83 10.81 1.95
CA ASN A 280 11.12 10.87 2.64
C ASN A 280 11.45 12.27 3.21
N MET A 281 10.64 13.29 2.93
CA MET A 281 10.98 14.72 3.11
C MET A 281 11.23 15.19 4.56
N ASN A 282 10.88 14.41 5.58
CA ASN A 282 11.05 14.79 6.99
C ASN A 282 12.37 14.23 7.58
N GLY A 283 13.49 14.40 6.87
CA GLY A 283 14.82 13.98 7.33
C GLY A 283 15.09 12.47 7.27
N ASP A 284 14.25 11.71 6.55
CA ASP A 284 14.33 10.26 6.46
C ASP A 284 15.08 9.77 5.20
N GLY A 285 15.46 10.70 4.33
CA GLY A 285 16.29 10.49 3.16
C GLY A 285 16.25 11.70 2.22
N ASP A 286 17.10 11.68 1.20
CA ASP A 286 17.10 12.71 0.16
C ASP A 286 15.82 12.64 -0.70
N ALA A 287 15.55 13.73 -1.42
CA ALA A 287 14.53 13.74 -2.46
C ALA A 287 14.88 12.71 -3.54
N PRO A 288 13.93 11.84 -3.94
CA PRO A 288 14.18 10.88 -5.01
C PRO A 288 14.37 11.61 -6.35
N GLY A 289 15.30 11.13 -7.18
CA GLY A 289 15.50 11.62 -8.55
C GLY A 289 14.22 11.56 -9.39
N ALA A 290 13.33 10.62 -9.11
CA ALA A 290 11.99 10.48 -9.72
C ALA A 290 11.12 11.75 -9.66
N MET A 291 11.43 12.72 -8.79
CA MET A 291 10.76 14.02 -8.74
C MET A 291 11.08 14.93 -9.94
N THR A 292 12.28 14.81 -10.51
CA THR A 292 12.79 15.73 -11.55
C THR A 292 13.00 15.03 -12.89
N GLU A 293 13.10 13.71 -12.90
CA GLU A 293 13.21 12.90 -14.11
C GLU A 293 11.98 13.06 -15.01
N LYS A 294 12.23 13.12 -16.33
CA LYS A 294 11.21 13.29 -17.37
C LYS A 294 11.16 12.06 -18.25
N VAL A 295 9.96 11.58 -18.52
CA VAL A 295 9.73 10.44 -19.42
C VAL A 295 10.36 10.72 -20.79
N GLY A 296 11.18 9.76 -21.27
CA GLY A 296 11.92 9.88 -22.53
C GLY A 296 13.22 10.69 -22.47
N GLN A 297 13.63 11.15 -21.29
CA GLN A 297 14.89 11.87 -21.07
C GLN A 297 15.66 11.25 -19.89
N GLY A 298 16.93 11.62 -19.73
CA GLY A 298 17.73 11.21 -18.56
C GLY A 298 17.71 9.70 -18.33
N GLN A 299 17.44 9.31 -17.09
CA GLN A 299 17.37 7.89 -16.70
C GLN A 299 16.04 7.24 -17.12
N LEU A 300 15.00 8.03 -17.41
CA LEU A 300 13.71 7.57 -17.95
C LEU A 300 13.67 7.50 -19.49
N ARG A 301 14.80 7.60 -20.19
CA ARG A 301 14.88 7.54 -21.66
C ARG A 301 14.25 6.27 -22.27
N TYR A 302 14.21 5.17 -21.52
CA TYR A 302 13.63 3.90 -21.95
C TYR A 302 12.09 3.89 -21.89
N SER A 303 11.47 4.65 -20.99
CA SER A 303 10.08 4.43 -20.59
C SER A 303 9.04 4.65 -21.71
N PRO A 304 9.23 5.54 -22.72
CA PRO A 304 8.30 5.62 -23.84
C PRO A 304 8.17 4.31 -24.63
N ARG A 305 9.25 3.51 -24.72
CA ARG A 305 9.20 2.18 -25.37
C ARG A 305 8.32 1.19 -24.63
N PHE A 306 8.05 1.45 -23.35
CA PHE A 306 7.16 0.69 -22.48
C PHE A 306 5.79 1.36 -22.31
N GLY A 307 5.42 2.27 -23.22
CA GLY A 307 4.09 2.88 -23.29
C GLY A 307 3.83 3.94 -22.21
N ASP A 308 4.88 4.52 -21.63
CA ASP A 308 4.70 5.57 -20.63
C ASP A 308 4.27 6.89 -21.27
N LEU A 309 3.09 7.36 -20.89
CA LEU A 309 2.49 8.62 -21.36
C LEU A 309 2.57 9.74 -20.32
N ALA A 310 3.05 9.46 -19.12
CA ALA A 310 3.21 10.48 -18.09
C ALA A 310 4.33 11.46 -18.45
N PRO A 311 4.31 12.71 -17.93
CA PRO A 311 5.43 13.64 -18.07
C PRO A 311 6.63 13.26 -17.17
N GLY A 312 6.40 12.55 -16.06
CA GLY A 312 7.42 12.10 -15.12
C GLY A 312 6.97 10.84 -14.37
N ARG A 313 7.51 10.59 -13.17
CA ARG A 313 7.18 9.39 -12.38
C ARG A 313 6.38 9.69 -11.11
N LEU A 314 6.69 10.77 -10.40
CA LEU A 314 6.11 11.07 -9.09
C LEU A 314 5.17 12.28 -9.12
N GLY A 315 3.94 12.14 -8.65
CA GLY A 315 2.95 13.21 -8.59
C GLY A 315 2.47 13.49 -7.16
N ASN A 316 1.89 14.68 -6.97
CA ASN A 316 1.13 15.00 -5.75
C ASN A 316 -0.34 15.26 -6.10
N GLY A 317 -1.21 14.99 -5.13
CA GLY A 317 -2.64 15.28 -5.22
C GLY A 317 -3.16 15.95 -3.96
N THR A 318 -4.45 16.27 -3.97
CA THR A 318 -5.19 16.73 -2.79
C THR A 318 -6.40 15.83 -2.53
N LEU A 319 -6.64 15.49 -1.26
CA LEU A 319 -7.90 14.94 -0.80
C LEU A 319 -8.56 15.95 0.14
N GLU A 320 -9.73 16.44 -0.25
CA GLU A 320 -10.47 17.50 0.43
C GLU A 320 -11.85 16.97 0.83
N TYR A 321 -12.30 17.30 2.04
CA TYR A 321 -13.64 16.99 2.51
C TYR A 321 -14.25 18.21 3.20
N GLU A 322 -15.18 18.86 2.51
CA GLU A 322 -16.11 19.84 3.10
C GLU A 322 -17.33 19.07 3.61
N VAL A 323 -17.40 18.88 4.92
CA VAL A 323 -18.43 18.03 5.53
C VAL A 323 -19.79 18.71 5.38
N PRO A 324 -20.81 18.05 4.78
CA PRO A 324 -22.08 18.69 4.42
C PRO A 324 -23.03 18.82 5.62
N LEU A 325 -22.63 19.62 6.62
CA LEU A 325 -23.27 19.76 7.93
C LEU A 325 -24.74 20.19 7.84
N ALA A 326 -25.02 21.31 7.17
CA ALA A 326 -26.35 21.92 7.12
C ALA A 326 -27.41 21.04 6.44
N SER A 327 -26.99 20.23 5.47
CA SER A 327 -27.87 19.31 4.73
C SER A 327 -28.19 18.01 5.48
N GLY A 328 -27.48 17.74 6.59
CA GLY A 328 -27.57 16.48 7.31
C GLY A 328 -26.88 15.29 6.63
N ALA A 329 -26.35 15.45 5.41
CA ALA A 329 -25.76 14.37 4.63
C ALA A 329 -24.49 13.76 5.25
N PHE A 330 -23.84 14.46 6.19
CA PHE A 330 -22.69 13.96 6.94
C PHE A 330 -22.96 12.61 7.63
N ARG A 331 -24.22 12.33 8.01
CA ARG A 331 -24.61 11.07 8.67
C ARG A 331 -24.35 9.84 7.82
N TYR A 332 -24.48 9.97 6.51
CA TYR A 332 -24.33 8.85 5.58
C TYR A 332 -22.86 8.56 5.25
N GLY A 333 -21.92 9.47 5.55
CA GLY A 333 -20.48 9.28 5.38
C GLY A 333 -19.68 9.21 6.68
N ALA A 334 -20.36 9.27 7.83
CA ALA A 334 -19.78 9.19 9.16
C ALA A 334 -19.82 7.75 9.68
N MET A 335 -18.83 7.37 10.51
CA MET A 335 -18.88 6.10 11.25
C MET A 335 -19.92 6.15 12.38
N THR A 336 -20.10 7.34 12.97
CA THR A 336 -21.03 7.58 14.08
C THR A 336 -21.57 8.99 13.95
N ALA A 337 -22.87 9.17 14.17
CA ALA A 337 -23.53 10.47 14.21
C ALA A 337 -24.67 10.43 15.24
N ASP A 338 -24.30 10.46 16.52
CA ASP A 338 -25.20 10.23 17.65
C ASP A 338 -25.62 11.54 18.30
N ASN A 339 -26.92 11.68 18.58
CA ASN A 339 -27.50 12.85 19.23
C ASN A 339 -27.19 14.19 18.51
N LEU A 340 -27.19 14.17 17.18
CA LEU A 340 -26.93 15.33 16.33
C LEU A 340 -28.13 15.66 15.45
N ALA A 341 -28.42 16.94 15.31
CA ALA A 341 -29.38 17.55 14.40
C ALA A 341 -28.67 18.50 13.43
N SER A 342 -29.35 18.87 12.35
CA SER A 342 -28.85 19.78 11.31
C SER A 342 -29.94 20.74 10.86
N ILE A 343 -29.57 21.82 10.18
CA ILE A 343 -30.53 22.81 9.66
C ILE A 343 -31.64 22.15 8.82
N SER A 344 -31.32 21.12 8.03
CA SER A 344 -32.34 20.42 7.22
C SER A 344 -33.41 19.74 8.07
N ASP A 345 -33.07 19.31 9.29
CA ASP A 345 -33.93 18.53 10.17
C ASP A 345 -34.97 19.40 10.87
N ASP A 346 -34.59 20.59 11.34
CA ASP A 346 -35.43 21.42 12.23
C ASP A 346 -35.34 22.94 11.99
N LYS A 347 -34.58 23.37 10.97
CA LYS A 347 -34.34 24.79 10.64
C LYS A 347 -33.60 25.58 11.72
N GLN A 348 -32.94 24.93 12.67
CA GLN A 348 -32.16 25.58 13.72
C GLN A 348 -30.68 25.68 13.37
N SER A 349 -30.03 26.72 13.88
CA SER A 349 -28.56 26.87 13.83
C SER A 349 -27.95 26.46 15.17
N PRO A 350 -26.66 26.06 15.23
CA PRO A 350 -25.66 25.92 14.14
C PRO A 350 -25.96 24.87 13.07
N ALA A 351 -25.20 24.85 11.97
CA ALA A 351 -25.41 23.91 10.85
C ALA A 351 -25.48 22.43 11.27
N LEU A 352 -24.65 22.04 12.23
CA LEU A 352 -24.74 20.80 13.00
C LEU A 352 -24.80 21.17 14.49
N HIS A 353 -25.75 20.60 15.23
CA HIS A 353 -25.99 20.94 16.64
C HIS A 353 -26.55 19.75 17.43
N LEU A 354 -26.66 19.88 18.76
CA LEU A 354 -27.22 18.83 19.62
C LEU A 354 -28.72 18.63 19.38
N LYS A 355 -29.15 17.38 19.20
CA LYS A 355 -30.58 17.03 19.12
C LYS A 355 -31.23 17.07 20.51
N ASP A 356 -30.62 16.43 21.49
CA ASP A 356 -30.95 16.51 22.92
C ASP A 356 -29.80 17.18 23.67
N VAL A 357 -30.04 18.38 24.18
CA VAL A 357 -29.05 19.20 24.90
C VAL A 357 -28.60 18.62 26.24
N LYS A 358 -29.30 17.60 26.76
CA LYS A 358 -28.96 16.91 28.02
C LYS A 358 -27.91 15.82 27.84
N GLN A 359 -27.67 15.38 26.61
CA GLN A 359 -26.70 14.35 26.28
C GLN A 359 -25.60 14.93 25.39
N PRO A 360 -24.37 14.41 25.44
CA PRO A 360 -23.35 14.76 24.45
C PRO A 360 -23.79 14.33 23.04
N GLY A 361 -23.39 15.09 22.03
CA GLY A 361 -23.49 14.70 20.62
C GLY A 361 -22.15 14.20 20.13
N VAL A 362 -22.12 13.15 19.31
CA VAL A 362 -20.88 12.52 18.84
C VAL A 362 -20.90 12.37 17.33
N LEU A 363 -19.91 12.96 16.66
CA LEU A 363 -19.63 12.74 15.24
C LEU A 363 -18.28 12.04 15.11
N VAL A 364 -18.22 10.87 14.48
CA VAL A 364 -16.96 10.19 14.14
C VAL A 364 -16.83 10.11 12.62
N LEU A 365 -15.79 10.75 12.08
CA LEU A 365 -15.44 10.72 10.67
C LEU A 365 -14.23 9.82 10.45
N ARG A 366 -14.31 8.93 9.48
CA ARG A 366 -13.17 8.20 8.94
C ARG A 366 -12.60 8.94 7.73
N MET A 367 -11.28 8.94 7.59
CA MET A 367 -10.57 9.58 6.49
C MET A 367 -9.64 8.57 5.77
N PRO A 368 -10.21 7.61 5.02
CA PRO A 368 -9.42 6.66 4.25
C PRO A 368 -8.87 7.31 2.98
N SER A 369 -7.66 6.93 2.60
CA SER A 369 -7.03 7.29 1.33
C SER A 369 -6.32 6.07 0.77
N SER A 370 -6.37 5.93 -0.56
CA SER A 370 -5.49 4.98 -1.26
C SER A 370 -4.06 5.49 -1.34
N TYR A 371 -3.82 6.78 -1.13
CA TYR A 371 -2.54 7.43 -1.32
C TYR A 371 -1.99 7.94 0.01
N VAL A 372 -0.67 7.84 0.20
CA VAL A 372 -0.04 8.25 1.47
C VAL A 372 -0.26 9.73 1.73
N TYR A 373 -0.66 10.08 2.97
CA TYR A 373 -0.75 11.47 3.41
C TYR A 373 0.64 12.07 3.64
N LEU A 374 0.87 13.24 3.06
CA LEU A 374 2.11 14.03 3.19
C LEU A 374 1.92 15.29 4.06
N SER A 375 0.67 15.76 4.19
CA SER A 375 0.24 16.84 5.06
C SER A 375 -1.19 16.56 5.56
N GLY A 376 -1.72 17.41 6.44
CA GLY A 376 -3.12 17.36 6.82
C GLY A 376 -3.53 18.64 7.54
N ASP A 377 -4.67 19.21 7.19
CA ASP A 377 -5.22 20.43 7.76
C ASP A 377 -6.67 20.18 8.18
N LEU A 378 -7.01 20.55 9.41
CA LEU A 378 -8.38 20.54 9.93
C LEU A 378 -8.81 21.97 10.24
N THR A 379 -9.89 22.42 9.61
CA THR A 379 -10.50 23.73 9.92
C THR A 379 -11.99 23.58 10.20
N PHE A 380 -12.51 24.30 11.20
CA PHE A 380 -13.95 24.29 11.49
C PHE A 380 -14.40 25.57 12.17
N LYS A 381 -15.68 25.90 11.99
CA LYS A 381 -16.30 27.07 12.62
C LYS A 381 -17.15 26.63 13.81
N ALA A 382 -16.58 26.72 15.00
CA ALA A 382 -17.23 26.33 16.25
C ALA A 382 -18.27 27.38 16.69
N VAL A 383 -19.40 26.90 17.20
CA VAL A 383 -20.36 27.70 17.96
C VAL A 383 -20.50 27.06 19.33
N VAL A 384 -20.09 27.79 20.35
CA VAL A 384 -20.00 27.32 21.73
C VAL A 384 -20.48 28.44 22.66
N PRO A 385 -21.80 28.51 22.94
CA PRO A 385 -22.34 29.48 23.90
C PRO A 385 -22.19 28.96 25.34
N ASN A 386 -22.10 29.90 26.29
CA ASN A 386 -22.15 29.74 27.76
C ASN A 386 -22.15 28.29 28.31
N GLY A 387 -20.96 27.78 28.65
CA GLY A 387 -20.79 26.45 29.26
C GLY A 387 -20.78 25.28 28.28
N GLY A 388 -20.87 25.55 26.98
CA GLY A 388 -20.68 24.56 25.93
C GLY A 388 -19.23 24.11 25.76
N GLN A 389 -19.04 22.98 25.08
CA GLN A 389 -17.71 22.46 24.74
C GLN A 389 -17.76 21.60 23.48
N ILE A 390 -16.70 21.67 22.66
CA ILE A 390 -16.41 20.71 21.59
C ILE A 390 -15.04 20.10 21.86
N VAL A 391 -14.99 18.78 22.06
CA VAL A 391 -13.73 18.03 22.16
C VAL A 391 -13.47 17.33 20.83
N VAL A 392 -12.26 17.48 20.29
CA VAL A 392 -11.81 16.76 19.09
C VAL A 392 -10.79 15.73 19.51
N ALA A 393 -11.03 14.47 19.16
CA ALA A 393 -10.12 13.36 19.41
C ALA A 393 -9.72 12.65 18.11
N PHE A 394 -8.54 12.02 18.12
CA PHE A 394 -7.89 11.38 16.98
C PHE A 394 -7.61 9.90 17.26
N SER A 395 -7.66 9.07 16.22
CA SER A 395 -7.24 7.67 16.22
C SER A 395 -6.70 7.27 14.84
N ASP A 396 -5.50 6.69 14.76
CA ASP A 396 -4.94 6.08 13.54
C ASP A 396 -4.91 4.55 13.57
N ASN A 397 -5.32 3.92 14.67
CA ASN A 397 -5.38 2.46 14.85
C ASN A 397 -6.81 1.92 14.84
N ASN A 398 -7.59 2.29 13.83
CA ASN A 398 -8.97 1.81 13.64
C ASN A 398 -9.97 2.16 14.76
N GLY A 399 -9.68 3.17 15.58
CA GLY A 399 -10.58 3.60 16.66
C GLY A 399 -10.37 2.84 17.98
N LEU A 400 -9.30 2.03 18.09
CA LEU A 400 -8.95 1.30 19.31
C LEU A 400 -8.49 2.26 20.41
N ASP A 401 -7.60 3.21 20.07
CA ASP A 401 -7.14 4.25 20.97
C ASP A 401 -7.59 5.63 20.52
N TRP A 402 -7.90 6.49 21.48
CA TRP A 402 -8.33 7.86 21.24
C TRP A 402 -7.48 8.84 22.04
N LYS A 403 -6.97 9.85 21.36
CA LYS A 403 -6.27 10.98 21.97
C LYS A 403 -7.00 12.27 21.70
N ASP A 404 -7.31 13.03 22.74
CA ASP A 404 -7.83 14.39 22.58
C ASP A 404 -6.75 15.29 21.98
N ILE A 405 -7.08 15.96 20.88
CA ILE A 405 -6.20 16.88 20.16
C ILE A 405 -6.65 18.33 20.27
N ALA A 406 -7.91 18.57 20.66
CA ALA A 406 -8.42 19.92 20.92
C ALA A 406 -9.60 19.90 21.92
N SER A 407 -9.74 20.99 22.68
CA SER A 407 -10.90 21.28 23.53
C SER A 407 -11.30 22.74 23.32
N ILE A 408 -12.47 22.95 22.71
CA ILE A 408 -12.97 24.26 22.29
C ILE A 408 -14.10 24.68 23.22
N THR A 409 -13.93 25.80 23.90
CA THR A 409 -14.90 26.36 24.86
C THR A 409 -15.44 27.73 24.42
N THR A 410 -14.98 28.24 23.28
CA THR A 410 -15.39 29.53 22.73
C THR A 410 -15.77 29.39 21.25
N SER A 411 -16.70 30.24 20.80
CA SER A 411 -17.10 30.28 19.38
C SER A 411 -15.99 30.90 18.53
N GLY A 412 -15.86 30.46 17.27
CA GLY A 412 -14.91 31.05 16.33
C GLY A 412 -14.38 30.06 15.31
N GLN A 413 -13.57 30.56 14.38
CA GLN A 413 -12.82 29.72 13.45
C GLN A 413 -11.70 29.01 14.20
N GLN A 414 -11.56 27.71 13.97
CA GLN A 414 -10.50 26.87 14.49
C GLN A 414 -9.67 26.29 13.33
N HIS A 415 -8.38 26.11 13.55
CA HIS A 415 -7.43 25.50 12.62
C HIS A 415 -6.46 24.62 13.40
N PHE A 416 -6.21 23.41 12.90
CA PHE A 416 -5.27 22.44 13.46
C PHE A 416 -4.45 21.80 12.34
N ASP A 417 -3.12 21.85 12.46
CA ASP A 417 -2.20 21.08 11.63
C ASP A 417 -2.24 19.61 12.07
N LEU A 418 -2.73 18.74 11.19
CA LEU A 418 -2.78 17.30 11.39
C LEU A 418 -1.52 16.59 10.92
N LYS A 419 -0.61 17.22 10.16
CA LYS A 419 0.58 16.58 9.60
C LYS A 419 1.38 15.77 10.64
N PRO A 420 1.62 16.26 11.89
CA PRO A 420 2.34 15.47 12.89
C PRO A 420 1.67 14.14 13.29
N LEU A 421 0.37 14.00 13.02
CA LEU A 421 -0.44 12.83 13.35
C LEU A 421 -0.69 11.91 12.15
N VAL A 422 -0.81 12.48 10.94
CA VAL A 422 -1.25 11.73 9.74
C VAL A 422 -0.17 11.48 8.71
N PHE A 423 1.02 12.08 8.84
CA PHE A 423 2.11 11.83 7.89
C PHE A 423 2.42 10.33 7.80
N ARG A 424 2.51 9.79 6.58
CA ARG A 424 2.67 8.35 6.28
C ARG A 424 1.48 7.46 6.67
N ARG A 425 0.31 8.03 6.94
CA ARG A 425 -0.92 7.27 7.17
C ARG A 425 -1.74 7.19 5.89
N TYR A 426 -2.65 6.21 5.90
CA TYR A 426 -3.64 5.97 4.84
C TYR A 426 -5.06 6.02 5.39
N ASP A 427 -5.24 5.94 6.69
CA ASP A 427 -6.55 5.92 7.33
C ASP A 427 -6.42 6.43 8.77
N TYR A 428 -7.38 7.23 9.20
CA TYR A 428 -7.50 7.72 10.57
C TYR A 428 -8.95 8.13 10.84
N ARG A 429 -9.26 8.39 12.11
CA ARG A 429 -10.58 8.86 12.56
C ARG A 429 -10.44 10.16 13.34
N LEU A 430 -11.42 11.04 13.17
CA LEU A 430 -11.66 12.22 14.00
C LEU A 430 -13.00 12.06 14.70
N LYS A 431 -13.03 12.32 16.00
CA LYS A 431 -14.22 12.31 16.82
C LYS A 431 -14.47 13.69 17.39
N PHE A 432 -15.65 14.26 17.12
CA PHE A 432 -16.12 15.51 17.69
C PHE A 432 -17.19 15.18 18.74
N THR A 433 -16.96 15.60 19.98
CA THR A 433 -17.92 15.44 21.09
C THR A 433 -18.43 16.82 21.51
N LEU A 434 -19.72 17.07 21.29
CA LEU A 434 -20.39 18.35 21.56
C LEU A 434 -21.15 18.26 22.89
N LYS A 435 -21.08 19.31 23.70
CA LYS A 435 -21.80 19.44 24.97
C LYS A 435 -22.35 20.86 25.15
N GLY A 436 -23.45 20.97 25.87
CA GLY A 436 -24.06 22.25 26.24
C GLY A 436 -25.04 22.79 25.18
N LYS A 437 -26.09 23.46 25.65
CA LYS A 437 -27.17 23.97 24.81
C LYS A 437 -26.66 24.97 23.78
N GLY A 438 -26.99 24.78 22.51
CA GLY A 438 -26.60 25.67 21.41
C GLY A 438 -25.18 25.44 20.88
N THR A 439 -24.46 24.45 21.41
CA THR A 439 -23.15 24.06 20.89
C THR A 439 -23.27 23.33 19.55
N GLY A 440 -22.39 23.65 18.61
CA GLY A 440 -22.45 23.11 17.26
C GLY A 440 -21.31 23.54 16.35
N LEU A 441 -21.40 23.15 15.09
CA LEU A 441 -20.46 23.49 14.03
C LEU A 441 -21.22 24.15 12.88
N ASN A 442 -20.68 25.25 12.34
CA ASN A 442 -21.21 25.90 11.13
C ASN A 442 -20.48 25.46 9.84
N ALA A 443 -19.23 25.01 9.97
CA ALA A 443 -18.41 24.50 8.87
C ALA A 443 -17.37 23.53 9.42
N LEU A 444 -16.95 22.54 8.62
CA LEU A 444 -15.90 21.59 8.93
C LEU A 444 -15.23 21.14 7.63
N ASN A 445 -13.95 21.44 7.47
CA ASN A 445 -13.15 21.11 6.30
C ASN A 445 -11.89 20.36 6.71
N ILE A 446 -11.55 19.34 5.94
CA ILE A 446 -10.35 18.52 6.13
C ILE A 446 -9.64 18.42 4.79
N THR A 447 -8.34 18.74 4.74
CA THR A 447 -7.55 18.73 3.50
C THR A 447 -6.23 18.03 3.70
N HIS A 448 -5.78 17.26 2.71
CA HIS A 448 -4.48 16.60 2.73
C HIS A 448 -3.78 16.75 1.39
N ASP A 449 -2.46 16.89 1.43
CA ASP A 449 -1.63 16.49 0.30
C ASP A 449 -1.36 15.00 0.32
N ILE A 450 -1.44 14.38 -0.85
CA ILE A 450 -1.16 12.96 -1.05
C ILE A 450 -0.04 12.75 -2.08
N GLN A 451 0.63 11.62 -1.98
CA GLN A 451 1.57 11.16 -3.02
C GLN A 451 0.97 10.07 -3.90
N HIS A 452 1.22 10.12 -5.20
CA HIS A 452 0.88 9.01 -6.09
C HIS A 452 1.92 8.86 -7.21
N SER A 453 1.99 7.66 -7.79
CA SER A 453 2.71 7.44 -9.03
C SER A 453 1.93 8.08 -10.19
N GLN A 454 2.63 8.64 -11.16
CA GLN A 454 2.03 9.22 -12.35
C GLN A 454 1.68 8.17 -13.41
N ARG A 455 2.40 7.04 -13.43
CA ARG A 455 2.33 6.02 -14.49
C ARG A 455 0.98 5.31 -14.61
N PRO A 456 0.31 4.90 -13.52
CA PRO A 456 -0.97 4.21 -13.61
C PRO A 456 -2.17 5.16 -13.65
N LEU A 457 -1.96 6.48 -13.60
CA LEU A 457 -3.07 7.40 -13.79
C LEU A 457 -3.62 7.26 -15.22
N PRO A 458 -4.93 7.49 -15.42
CA PRO A 458 -5.60 7.25 -16.70
C PRO A 458 -5.27 8.33 -17.73
N ALA A 459 -4.01 8.40 -18.16
CA ALA A 459 -3.53 9.31 -19.17
C ALA A 459 -4.22 9.05 -20.51
N VAL A 460 -4.42 10.11 -21.28
CA VAL A 460 -5.00 10.06 -22.62
C VAL A 460 -3.92 10.36 -23.66
N GLY A 461 -4.11 9.86 -24.89
CA GLY A 461 -3.24 10.11 -26.03
C GLY A 461 -3.93 10.98 -27.09
N GLU A 462 -3.20 11.30 -28.15
CA GLU A 462 -3.74 11.98 -29.33
C GLU A 462 -4.86 11.17 -29.98
N GLY A 463 -5.89 11.85 -30.47
CA GLY A 463 -7.06 11.26 -31.09
C GLY A 463 -8.11 10.79 -30.08
N ALA A 464 -8.82 9.72 -30.41
CA ALA A 464 -9.89 9.18 -29.58
C ALA A 464 -9.37 8.27 -28.45
N ASN A 465 -9.87 8.51 -27.25
CA ASN A 465 -9.61 7.73 -26.05
C ASN A 465 -10.92 7.15 -25.53
N THR A 466 -10.90 5.91 -25.05
CA THR A 466 -12.03 5.33 -24.32
C THR A 466 -11.75 5.46 -22.83
N ILE A 467 -12.61 6.18 -22.13
CA ILE A 467 -12.56 6.26 -20.67
C ILE A 467 -13.62 5.31 -20.12
N SER A 468 -13.22 4.43 -19.21
CA SER A 468 -14.14 3.55 -18.49
C SER A 468 -14.18 3.93 -17.02
N PHE A 469 -15.38 4.01 -16.49
CA PHE A 469 -15.66 4.18 -15.07
C PHE A 469 -16.24 2.88 -14.50
N SER A 470 -15.83 2.54 -13.28
CA SER A 470 -16.50 1.52 -12.46
C SER A 470 -16.52 1.94 -10.99
N SER A 471 -17.47 1.41 -10.23
CA SER A 471 -17.57 1.57 -8.77
C SER A 471 -18.13 0.31 -8.12
N ASP A 472 -17.96 0.19 -6.80
CA ASP A 472 -18.53 -0.91 -6.01
C ASP A 472 -19.05 -0.37 -4.66
N THR A 473 -19.50 -1.26 -3.79
CA THR A 473 -20.11 -0.98 -2.49
C THR A 473 -19.28 -1.54 -1.33
N GLU A 474 -18.03 -1.92 -1.60
CA GLU A 474 -17.13 -2.51 -0.62
C GLU A 474 -16.08 -1.50 -0.14
N SER A 475 -15.75 -1.60 1.15
CA SER A 475 -14.68 -0.85 1.79
C SER A 475 -13.82 -1.82 2.60
N THR A 476 -12.68 -1.35 3.09
CA THR A 476 -11.67 -2.21 3.74
C THR A 476 -11.21 -1.60 5.06
N ILE A 477 -11.13 -2.39 6.11
CA ILE A 477 -10.33 -2.09 7.31
C ILE A 477 -9.00 -2.82 7.19
N THR A 478 -7.89 -2.11 7.39
CA THR A 478 -6.54 -2.67 7.31
C THR A 478 -5.90 -2.68 8.68
N ILE A 479 -5.27 -3.80 9.02
CA ILE A 479 -4.27 -3.92 10.09
C ILE A 479 -2.94 -4.17 9.40
N GLU A 480 -2.06 -3.18 9.49
CA GLU A 480 -0.68 -3.23 9.00
C GLU A 480 0.12 -2.30 9.91
N GLY A 481 1.10 -2.86 10.60
CA GLY A 481 1.97 -2.13 11.50
C GLY A 481 3.37 -2.73 11.45
N SER A 482 4.36 -1.88 11.72
CA SER A 482 5.77 -2.30 11.73
C SER A 482 6.00 -3.38 12.78
N THR A 483 6.80 -4.36 12.41
CA THR A 483 7.32 -5.41 13.31
C THR A 483 8.63 -5.00 13.99
N SER A 484 9.16 -3.82 13.64
CA SER A 484 10.37 -3.23 14.19
C SER A 484 10.03 -2.13 15.20
N ALA A 485 10.48 -2.31 16.45
CA ALA A 485 10.34 -1.28 17.48
C ALA A 485 11.01 0.06 17.11
N ALA A 486 12.02 0.03 16.23
CA ALA A 486 12.71 1.24 15.75
C ALA A 486 11.81 2.16 14.90
N SER A 487 10.69 1.65 14.39
CA SER A 487 9.71 2.44 13.63
C SER A 487 8.78 3.27 14.51
N LYS A 488 8.83 3.11 15.85
CA LYS A 488 7.99 3.83 16.80
C LYS A 488 8.14 5.34 16.62
N GLY A 489 7.01 6.06 16.55
CA GLY A 489 6.96 7.50 16.32
C GLY A 489 7.13 7.92 14.85
N LYS A 490 7.57 7.01 13.97
CA LYS A 490 7.53 7.19 12.51
C LYS A 490 6.29 6.54 11.89
N GLN A 491 5.87 5.42 12.45
CA GLN A 491 4.77 4.59 11.97
C GLN A 491 4.10 3.80 13.11
N LEU A 492 2.88 3.30 12.86
CA LEU A 492 2.22 2.35 13.76
C LEU A 492 3.02 1.05 13.87
N LEU A 493 3.08 0.50 15.08
CA LEU A 493 3.60 -0.83 15.36
C LEU A 493 2.47 -1.86 15.26
N TYR A 494 2.79 -3.12 14.99
CA TYR A 494 1.80 -4.19 14.98
C TYR A 494 1.07 -4.33 16.34
N THR A 495 1.72 -3.97 17.44
CA THR A 495 1.15 -3.98 18.79
C THR A 495 0.10 -2.89 19.04
N ASP A 496 0.13 -1.80 18.26
CA ASP A 496 -0.84 -0.70 18.38
C ASP A 496 -2.25 -1.13 17.95
N PHE A 497 -2.39 -2.30 17.33
CA PHE A 497 -3.68 -2.92 16.98
C PHE A 497 -4.16 -3.92 18.04
N HIS A 498 -3.59 -3.88 19.24
CA HIS A 498 -3.96 -4.70 20.41
C HIS A 498 -4.07 -6.22 20.14
N PRO A 499 -3.08 -6.87 19.47
CA PRO A 499 -3.09 -8.32 19.35
C PRO A 499 -2.90 -9.00 20.71
N GLU A 500 -3.52 -10.16 20.88
CA GLU A 500 -3.17 -11.08 21.96
C GLU A 500 -1.85 -11.79 21.61
N LEU A 501 -0.86 -11.71 22.50
CA LEU A 501 0.47 -12.31 22.32
C LEU A 501 0.69 -13.45 23.32
N LYS A 502 1.06 -14.63 22.84
CA LYS A 502 1.42 -15.80 23.67
C LYS A 502 2.73 -16.40 23.21
N GLY A 503 3.74 -16.49 24.07
CA GLY A 503 5.04 -17.05 23.68
C GLY A 503 5.76 -16.22 22.62
N ILE A 504 5.53 -14.90 22.60
CA ILE A 504 6.12 -13.94 21.65
C ILE A 504 7.06 -13.00 22.40
N ALA A 505 8.20 -12.67 21.80
CA ALA A 505 9.15 -11.72 22.38
C ALA A 505 8.56 -10.30 22.45
N ALA A 506 8.95 -9.52 23.45
CA ALA A 506 8.40 -8.17 23.66
C ALA A 506 8.73 -7.20 22.51
N GLU A 507 9.95 -7.28 21.97
CA GLU A 507 10.48 -6.30 21.01
C GLU A 507 10.27 -6.70 19.54
N SER A 508 9.75 -7.90 19.29
CA SER A 508 9.55 -8.39 17.92
C SER A 508 8.59 -9.57 17.86
N PRO A 509 7.90 -9.81 16.73
CA PRO A 509 7.01 -10.96 16.52
C PRO A 509 7.79 -12.27 16.27
N LYS A 510 8.67 -12.60 17.23
CA LYS A 510 9.48 -13.83 17.29
C LYS A 510 8.93 -14.74 18.37
N LEU A 511 8.87 -16.05 18.12
CA LEU A 511 8.59 -17.01 19.19
C LEU A 511 9.73 -17.06 20.22
N THR A 512 9.37 -17.16 21.50
CA THR A 512 10.35 -17.32 22.61
C THR A 512 10.79 -18.78 22.77
N GLY A 513 10.01 -19.74 22.28
CA GLY A 513 10.37 -21.16 22.19
C GLY A 513 9.15 -22.08 22.18
N GLY A 514 9.28 -23.28 21.62
CA GLY A 514 8.25 -24.31 21.63
C GLY A 514 7.03 -23.96 20.77
N GLU A 515 6.09 -23.21 21.33
CA GLU A 515 4.83 -22.81 20.70
C GLU A 515 4.45 -21.38 21.12
N GLY A 516 3.68 -20.69 20.29
CA GLY A 516 3.11 -19.40 20.62
C GLY A 516 2.14 -18.89 19.57
N SER A 517 1.56 -17.71 19.78
CA SER A 517 0.65 -17.10 18.83
C SER A 517 0.58 -15.59 18.92
N ILE A 518 0.21 -14.97 17.79
CA ILE A 518 -0.23 -13.58 17.69
C ILE A 518 -1.66 -13.61 17.15
N THR A 519 -2.63 -13.06 17.89
CA THR A 519 -4.04 -13.04 17.49
C THR A 519 -4.55 -11.60 17.40
N PHE A 520 -4.85 -11.14 16.18
CA PHE A 520 -5.36 -9.79 15.93
C PHE A 520 -6.89 -9.77 15.98
N PRO A 521 -7.51 -8.87 16.77
CA PRO A 521 -8.92 -8.56 16.65
C PRO A 521 -9.16 -7.68 15.42
N VAL A 522 -10.18 -8.02 14.63
CA VAL A 522 -10.58 -7.25 13.45
C VAL A 522 -12.06 -6.93 13.57
N GLU A 523 -12.42 -5.66 13.41
CA GLU A 523 -13.81 -5.20 13.39
C GLU A 523 -14.08 -4.38 12.13
N THR A 524 -15.31 -4.49 11.61
CA THR A 524 -15.75 -3.80 10.39
C THR A 524 -17.09 -3.10 10.61
N PRO A 525 -17.31 -1.90 10.04
CA PRO A 525 -18.58 -1.18 10.19
C PRO A 525 -19.79 -1.92 9.60
N GLY A 526 -19.58 -2.63 8.49
CA GLY A 526 -20.60 -3.43 7.83
C GLY A 526 -20.30 -4.92 7.83
N ALA A 527 -21.13 -5.71 7.16
CA ALA A 527 -20.93 -7.15 7.07
C ALA A 527 -19.63 -7.46 6.29
N MET A 528 -18.72 -8.19 6.92
CA MET A 528 -17.48 -8.64 6.35
C MET A 528 -17.74 -9.60 5.18
N LYS A 529 -16.97 -9.42 4.11
CA LYS A 529 -17.06 -10.17 2.86
C LYS A 529 -15.92 -11.17 2.72
N ARG A 530 -14.72 -10.76 3.11
CA ARG A 530 -13.49 -11.57 3.00
C ARG A 530 -12.37 -10.99 3.86
N LEU A 531 -11.41 -11.84 4.18
CA LEU A 531 -10.11 -11.45 4.73
C LEU A 531 -9.03 -11.69 3.69
N ARG A 532 -8.18 -10.70 3.43
CA ARG A 532 -6.99 -10.81 2.57
C ARG A 532 -5.77 -10.66 3.45
N ILE A 533 -4.98 -11.73 3.57
CA ILE A 533 -3.88 -11.83 4.54
C ILE A 533 -2.57 -11.97 3.75
N GLY A 534 -1.67 -11.01 3.94
CA GLY A 534 -0.30 -11.04 3.43
C GLY A 534 0.68 -11.20 4.59
N VAL A 535 1.66 -12.07 4.42
CA VAL A 535 2.67 -12.35 5.46
C VAL A 535 4.03 -12.63 4.84
N PHE A 536 5.08 -12.06 5.43
CA PHE A 536 6.46 -12.45 5.18
C PHE A 536 6.98 -13.07 6.47
N TYR A 537 7.50 -14.29 6.45
CA TYR A 537 7.81 -15.06 7.65
C TYR A 537 9.14 -15.79 7.52
N ARG A 538 9.66 -16.28 8.65
CA ARG A 538 10.77 -17.22 8.77
C ARG A 538 10.33 -18.45 9.56
N ALA A 539 10.82 -19.61 9.13
CA ALA A 539 10.71 -20.89 9.83
C ALA A 539 11.97 -21.71 9.51
N ARG A 540 13.00 -21.65 10.36
CA ARG A 540 14.36 -22.12 10.01
C ARG A 540 14.52 -23.63 9.93
N ASP A 541 13.74 -24.36 10.71
CA ASP A 541 13.76 -25.84 10.76
C ASP A 541 12.54 -26.44 10.05
N LYS A 542 12.61 -27.72 9.67
CA LYS A 542 11.46 -28.47 9.11
C LYS A 542 10.30 -28.58 10.10
N ALA A 543 10.57 -28.48 11.41
CA ALA A 543 9.57 -28.46 12.47
C ALA A 543 9.11 -27.05 12.87
N ASP A 544 9.73 -26.00 12.33
CA ASP A 544 9.27 -24.63 12.51
C ASP A 544 8.11 -24.36 11.53
N ALA A 545 7.04 -23.72 12.01
CA ALA A 545 5.92 -23.35 11.15
C ALA A 545 5.08 -22.23 11.77
N TRP A 546 4.23 -21.61 10.94
CA TRP A 546 3.06 -20.84 11.38
C TRP A 546 1.79 -21.40 10.73
N ASP A 547 0.79 -21.76 11.52
CA ASP A 547 -0.58 -21.91 11.05
C ASP A 547 -1.26 -20.55 11.04
N VAL A 548 -1.78 -20.14 9.88
CA VAL A 548 -2.68 -18.99 9.79
C VAL A 548 -4.10 -19.48 10.02
N GLN A 549 -4.74 -18.95 11.06
CA GLN A 549 -6.05 -19.38 11.51
C GLN A 549 -7.02 -18.19 11.60
N VAL A 550 -8.29 -18.45 11.36
CA VAL A 550 -9.36 -17.44 11.48
C VAL A 550 -10.47 -17.93 12.40
N SER A 551 -11.08 -17.00 13.14
CA SER A 551 -12.28 -17.25 13.93
C SER A 551 -13.32 -16.15 13.67
N PHE A 552 -14.57 -16.54 13.47
CA PHE A 552 -15.71 -15.63 13.30
C PHE A 552 -16.73 -15.75 14.45
N ASP A 553 -16.42 -16.54 15.49
CA ASP A 553 -17.31 -16.84 16.61
C ASP A 553 -16.75 -16.37 17.96
N ARG A 554 -15.91 -15.33 17.92
CA ARG A 554 -15.21 -14.74 19.07
C ARG A 554 -14.23 -15.72 19.73
N GLY A 555 -13.53 -16.50 18.91
CA GLY A 555 -12.45 -17.38 19.34
C GLY A 555 -12.92 -18.71 19.95
N LYS A 556 -14.20 -19.08 19.81
CA LYS A 556 -14.69 -20.39 20.27
C LYS A 556 -14.15 -21.51 19.39
N SER A 557 -14.02 -21.26 18.09
CA SER A 557 -13.38 -22.14 17.14
C SER A 557 -12.43 -21.36 16.22
N PHE A 558 -11.37 -22.04 15.79
CA PHE A 558 -10.39 -21.52 14.83
C PHE A 558 -10.28 -22.50 13.67
N LYS A 559 -10.33 -21.97 12.44
CA LYS A 559 -10.09 -22.72 11.20
C LYS A 559 -8.72 -22.33 10.66
N THR A 560 -7.83 -23.31 10.45
CA THR A 560 -6.58 -23.09 9.71
C THR A 560 -6.90 -22.84 8.24
N VAL A 561 -6.37 -21.75 7.69
CA VAL A 561 -6.55 -21.33 6.29
C VAL A 561 -5.27 -21.46 5.47
N ASP A 562 -4.10 -21.51 6.12
CA ASP A 562 -2.82 -21.81 5.48
C ASP A 562 -1.81 -22.36 6.51
N HIS A 563 -0.83 -23.13 6.04
CA HIS A 563 0.26 -23.71 6.83
C HIS A 563 1.62 -23.29 6.27
N LEU A 564 2.30 -22.41 7.01
CA LEU A 564 3.56 -21.78 6.62
C LEU A 564 4.75 -22.59 7.14
N ALA A 565 5.03 -23.71 6.48
CA ALA A 565 6.10 -24.63 6.86
C ALA A 565 7.51 -24.07 6.63
N GLY A 566 8.46 -24.53 7.44
CA GLY A 566 9.89 -24.51 7.17
C GLY A 566 10.39 -25.76 6.42
N PRO A 567 11.67 -25.81 6.04
CA PRO A 567 12.72 -24.85 6.36
C PRO A 567 12.74 -23.73 5.31
N THR A 568 12.68 -22.49 5.78
CA THR A 568 12.88 -21.29 4.97
C THR A 568 13.58 -20.20 5.79
N VAL A 569 14.58 -19.54 5.18
CA VAL A 569 15.23 -18.37 5.78
C VAL A 569 14.23 -17.23 5.89
N SER A 570 13.44 -17.06 4.84
CA SER A 570 12.28 -16.20 4.76
C SER A 570 11.44 -16.57 3.54
N ALA A 571 10.12 -16.39 3.61
CA ALA A 571 9.20 -16.58 2.50
C ALA A 571 7.98 -15.67 2.65
N GLY A 572 7.40 -15.24 1.53
CA GLY A 572 6.12 -14.53 1.52
C GLY A 572 4.95 -15.42 1.14
N ARG A 573 3.77 -15.08 1.66
CA ARG A 573 2.50 -15.74 1.37
C ARG A 573 1.38 -14.72 1.33
N TYR A 574 0.44 -14.97 0.43
CA TYR A 574 -0.80 -14.22 0.29
C TYR A 574 -1.96 -15.19 0.16
N MET A 575 -3.01 -14.96 0.95
CA MET A 575 -4.18 -15.80 0.99
C MET A 575 -5.45 -14.97 1.13
N VAL A 576 -6.56 -15.50 0.61
CA VAL A 576 -7.87 -14.86 0.66
C VAL A 576 -8.86 -15.84 1.28
N VAL A 577 -9.50 -15.41 2.36
CA VAL A 577 -10.56 -16.16 3.05
C VAL A 577 -11.90 -15.56 2.66
N THR A 578 -12.69 -16.31 1.88
CA THR A 578 -14.02 -15.89 1.39
C THR A 578 -15.17 -16.51 2.17
N GLU A 579 -14.92 -17.58 2.92
CA GLU A 579 -15.91 -18.28 3.75
C GLU A 579 -16.18 -17.52 5.06
N VAL A 580 -16.81 -16.35 4.95
CA VAL A 580 -17.22 -15.53 6.10
C VAL A 580 -18.71 -15.77 6.39
N PRO A 581 -19.10 -16.10 7.63
CA PRO A 581 -20.51 -16.27 7.96
C PRO A 581 -21.31 -14.98 7.70
N VAL A 582 -22.55 -15.13 7.22
CA VAL A 582 -23.40 -13.99 6.84
C VAL A 582 -23.63 -13.05 8.02
N GLY A 583 -23.43 -11.75 7.78
CA GLY A 583 -23.66 -10.70 8.79
C GLY A 583 -22.54 -10.54 9.81
N THR A 584 -21.49 -11.36 9.76
CA THR A 584 -20.30 -11.23 10.62
C THR A 584 -19.66 -9.87 10.42
N ARG A 585 -19.31 -9.21 11.53
CA ARG A 585 -18.60 -7.91 11.53
C ARG A 585 -17.29 -7.93 12.30
N SER A 586 -16.98 -9.04 12.96
CA SER A 586 -15.76 -9.23 13.72
C SER A 586 -15.10 -10.56 13.39
N ALA A 587 -13.78 -10.58 13.42
CA ALA A 587 -12.97 -11.77 13.24
C ALA A 587 -11.75 -11.72 14.17
N LEU A 588 -11.20 -12.89 14.45
CA LEU A 588 -9.84 -13.02 14.99
C LEU A 588 -8.97 -13.66 13.92
N VAL A 589 -7.83 -13.04 13.60
CA VAL A 589 -6.81 -13.65 12.74
C VAL A 589 -5.62 -14.02 13.59
N ARG A 590 -5.30 -15.31 13.66
CA ARG A 590 -4.25 -15.87 14.50
C ARG A 590 -3.14 -16.45 13.65
N PHE A 591 -1.91 -16.09 13.98
CA PHE A 591 -0.71 -16.80 13.56
C PHE A 591 -0.29 -17.68 14.73
N ALA A 592 -0.51 -18.99 14.65
CA ALA A 592 -0.13 -19.97 15.67
C ALA A 592 1.16 -20.66 15.23
N GLY A 593 2.24 -20.48 15.97
CA GLY A 593 3.57 -20.93 15.53
C GLY A 593 4.14 -22.04 16.40
N THR A 594 4.96 -22.88 15.76
CA THR A 594 5.82 -23.87 16.39
C THR A 594 7.28 -23.53 16.15
N GLN A 595 8.15 -23.77 17.13
CA GLN A 595 9.59 -23.49 17.04
C GLN A 595 10.44 -24.58 17.67
N ARG A 596 11.29 -25.18 16.84
CA ARG A 596 12.51 -25.91 17.19
C ARG A 596 13.75 -25.04 17.04
N ASN A 597 13.83 -24.17 16.04
CA ASN A 597 14.96 -23.26 15.82
C ASN A 597 14.55 -21.79 15.93
N THR A 598 14.04 -21.19 14.86
CA THR A 598 13.69 -19.76 14.84
C THR A 598 12.50 -19.53 13.93
N THR A 599 11.44 -19.01 14.53
CA THR A 599 10.15 -18.74 13.88
C THR A 599 9.76 -17.27 14.12
N TYR A 600 9.54 -16.52 13.04
CA TYR A 600 9.39 -15.05 13.08
C TYR A 600 8.43 -14.55 12.00
N LEU A 601 7.69 -13.47 12.27
CA LEU A 601 6.86 -12.77 11.27
C LEU A 601 7.45 -11.39 10.93
N TYR A 602 7.91 -11.22 9.71
CA TYR A 602 8.52 -9.99 9.22
C TYR A 602 7.54 -8.92 8.81
N ASN A 603 6.56 -9.29 7.99
CA ASN A 603 5.48 -8.41 7.54
C ASN A 603 4.16 -9.07 7.87
N ILE A 604 3.19 -8.30 8.37
CA ILE A 604 1.82 -8.77 8.61
C ILE A 604 0.88 -7.71 8.04
N ARG A 605 0.04 -8.13 7.10
CA ARG A 605 -1.03 -7.30 6.55
C ARG A 605 -2.33 -8.09 6.57
N ILE A 606 -3.34 -7.58 7.27
CA ILE A 606 -4.70 -8.13 7.28
C ILE A 606 -5.64 -7.06 6.73
N ASN A 607 -6.33 -7.36 5.65
CA ASN A 607 -7.36 -6.50 5.09
C ASN A 607 -8.72 -7.20 5.26
N ALA A 608 -9.65 -6.58 5.97
CA ALA A 608 -11.03 -7.04 6.07
C ALA A 608 -11.90 -6.20 5.16
N ASP A 609 -12.31 -6.80 4.04
CA ASP A 609 -13.26 -6.16 3.13
C ASP A 609 -14.67 -6.37 3.67
N TYR A 610 -15.48 -5.33 3.63
CA TYR A 610 -16.83 -5.32 4.17
C TYR A 610 -17.77 -4.55 3.24
N LYS A 611 -19.07 -4.87 3.30
CA LYS A 611 -20.10 -4.09 2.63
C LYS A 611 -20.23 -2.74 3.35
N GLU A 612 -19.93 -1.64 2.66
CA GLU A 612 -20.05 -0.28 3.21
C GLU A 612 -21.52 0.00 3.59
N PRO A 613 -21.84 0.30 4.88
CA PRO A 613 -23.22 0.47 5.35
C PRO A 613 -24.07 1.45 4.53
N SER A 614 -23.47 2.56 4.11
CA SER A 614 -24.11 3.58 3.26
C SER A 614 -23.57 3.54 1.82
N GLY A 615 -22.97 2.42 1.42
CA GLY A 615 -22.37 2.21 0.12
C GLY A 615 -23.41 2.08 -0.98
N GLY A 616 -23.14 2.71 -2.12
CA GLY A 616 -23.99 2.62 -3.30
C GLY A 616 -23.47 3.53 -4.40
N PHE A 617 -24.26 3.72 -5.45
CA PHE A 617 -23.90 4.61 -6.54
C PHE A 617 -24.60 5.96 -6.44
N LYS A 618 -23.83 7.03 -6.64
CA LYS A 618 -24.27 8.38 -6.95
C LYS A 618 -23.46 8.87 -8.14
N PRO A 619 -24.03 9.75 -9.00
CA PRO A 619 -23.30 10.27 -10.13
C PRO A 619 -21.96 10.90 -9.71
N VAL A 620 -20.90 10.61 -10.46
CA VAL A 620 -19.54 11.09 -10.17
C VAL A 620 -19.13 12.03 -11.28
N LYS A 621 -18.68 13.23 -10.92
CA LYS A 621 -18.08 14.18 -11.85
C LYS A 621 -16.59 13.87 -11.99
N VAL A 622 -16.17 13.56 -13.20
CA VAL A 622 -14.78 13.33 -13.59
C VAL A 622 -14.34 14.54 -14.40
N THR A 623 -13.29 15.23 -13.95
CA THR A 623 -12.73 16.38 -14.67
C THR A 623 -11.28 16.09 -15.06
N TYR A 624 -11.01 16.08 -16.36
CA TYR A 624 -9.67 16.01 -16.92
C TYR A 624 -9.17 17.40 -17.28
N ASN A 625 -7.92 17.71 -16.93
CA ASN A 625 -7.21 18.90 -17.40
C ASN A 625 -5.90 18.49 -18.08
N TRP A 626 -5.65 19.03 -19.26
CA TRP A 626 -4.41 18.81 -20.02
C TRP A 626 -4.06 20.05 -20.86
N GLU A 627 -2.91 20.01 -21.52
CA GLU A 627 -2.53 21.00 -22.53
C GLU A 627 -2.33 20.34 -23.90
N GLU A 628 -2.73 21.06 -24.95
CA GLU A 628 -2.45 20.74 -26.36
C GLU A 628 -1.71 21.92 -26.98
N ASN A 629 -0.46 21.72 -27.41
CA ASN A 629 0.38 22.77 -27.98
C ASN A 629 0.46 24.03 -27.09
N GLY A 630 0.52 23.83 -25.76
CA GLY A 630 0.57 24.89 -24.76
C GLY A 630 -0.79 25.55 -24.44
N GLN A 631 -1.88 25.13 -25.08
CA GLN A 631 -3.22 25.60 -24.75
C GLN A 631 -3.91 24.68 -23.75
N ALA A 632 -4.43 25.25 -22.66
CA ALA A 632 -5.20 24.49 -21.67
C ALA A 632 -6.49 23.92 -22.28
N LYS A 633 -6.78 22.67 -21.96
CA LYS A 633 -7.97 21.93 -22.34
C LYS A 633 -8.59 21.30 -21.10
N GLN A 634 -9.91 21.13 -21.14
CA GLN A 634 -10.69 20.52 -20.08
C GLN A 634 -11.79 19.66 -20.66
N ASP A 635 -12.03 18.52 -20.01
CA ASP A 635 -13.21 17.69 -20.21
C ASP A 635 -13.87 17.47 -18.85
N VAL A 636 -15.19 17.65 -18.80
CA VAL A 636 -16.01 17.42 -17.60
C VAL A 636 -17.10 16.43 -17.98
N HIS A 637 -17.02 15.23 -17.42
CA HIS A 637 -18.00 14.19 -17.63
C HIS A 637 -18.71 13.84 -16.33
N ILE A 638 -20.04 13.75 -16.36
CA ILE A 638 -20.83 13.27 -15.23
C ILE A 638 -21.20 11.82 -15.52
N VAL A 639 -20.55 10.90 -14.83
CA VAL A 639 -20.89 9.48 -14.86
C VAL A 639 -22.20 9.27 -14.13
N ARG A 640 -23.17 8.63 -14.78
CA ARG A 640 -24.54 8.44 -14.29
C ARG A 640 -24.87 6.99 -13.95
N GLN A 641 -23.96 6.05 -14.23
CA GLN A 641 -24.12 4.63 -13.91
C GLN A 641 -22.88 4.09 -13.19
N PRO A 642 -23.03 3.05 -12.34
CA PRO A 642 -21.91 2.47 -11.60
C PRO A 642 -20.83 1.87 -12.49
N ASP A 643 -21.19 1.50 -13.72
CA ASP A 643 -20.30 1.12 -14.81
C ASP A 643 -20.68 1.95 -16.04
N GLU A 644 -19.75 2.72 -16.58
CA GLU A 644 -19.99 3.58 -17.73
C GLU A 644 -18.74 3.68 -18.60
N SER A 645 -18.90 3.90 -19.90
CA SER A 645 -17.78 4.23 -20.78
C SER A 645 -18.14 5.39 -21.68
N TYR A 646 -17.19 6.30 -21.88
CA TYR A 646 -17.36 7.48 -22.71
C TYR A 646 -16.09 7.78 -23.51
N ARG A 647 -16.17 8.73 -24.44
CA ARG A 647 -15.06 9.11 -25.30
C ARG A 647 -14.53 10.48 -24.91
N LEU A 648 -13.21 10.58 -24.87
CA LEU A 648 -12.48 11.84 -24.75
C LEU A 648 -11.57 11.98 -25.97
N TYR A 649 -11.61 13.14 -26.64
CA TYR A 649 -10.82 13.39 -27.84
C TYR A 649 -9.73 14.44 -27.57
N CYS A 650 -8.49 14.12 -27.94
CA CYS A 650 -7.38 15.07 -27.92
C CYS A 650 -6.96 15.44 -29.35
N GLY A 651 -6.90 16.73 -29.66
CA GLY A 651 -6.60 17.22 -31.02
C GLY A 651 -5.13 17.10 -31.42
N SER A 652 -4.23 17.04 -30.45
CA SER A 652 -2.80 16.76 -30.61
C SER A 652 -2.29 15.99 -29.39
N LYS A 653 -1.00 15.62 -29.38
CA LYS A 653 -0.39 14.95 -28.22
C LYS A 653 -0.61 15.75 -26.91
N PRO A 654 -1.37 15.22 -25.95
CA PRO A 654 -1.70 15.94 -24.73
C PRO A 654 -0.53 15.94 -23.74
N THR A 655 -0.42 17.01 -22.95
CA THR A 655 0.38 17.05 -21.73
C THR A 655 -0.56 17.05 -20.54
N MET A 656 -0.70 15.90 -19.87
CA MET A 656 -1.62 15.73 -18.74
C MET A 656 -1.27 16.66 -17.57
N LYS A 657 -2.28 17.26 -16.93
CA LYS A 657 -2.13 18.13 -15.76
C LYS A 657 -2.76 17.52 -14.53
N SER A 658 -4.06 17.23 -14.57
CA SER A 658 -4.76 16.65 -13.42
C SER A 658 -6.00 15.86 -13.82
N ILE A 659 -6.40 14.97 -12.93
CA ILE A 659 -7.72 14.34 -12.90
C ILE A 659 -8.35 14.60 -11.55
N MET A 660 -9.58 15.10 -11.55
CA MET A 660 -10.36 15.41 -10.35
C MET A 660 -11.64 14.57 -10.32
N LEU A 661 -11.94 14.03 -9.15
CA LEU A 661 -13.11 13.18 -8.88
C LEU A 661 -13.88 13.76 -7.69
N GLU A 662 -15.18 13.98 -7.87
CA GLU A 662 -16.10 14.44 -6.83
C GLU A 662 -17.51 13.90 -7.12
N LEU A 663 -18.37 13.76 -6.11
CA LEU A 663 -19.78 13.44 -6.38
C LEU A 663 -20.45 14.63 -7.07
N ALA A 664 -21.30 14.34 -8.06
CA ALA A 664 -22.08 15.40 -8.70
C ALA A 664 -23.08 16.02 -7.69
N PRO A 665 -23.38 17.32 -7.80
CA PRO A 665 -24.31 18.03 -6.92
C PRO A 665 -25.72 17.43 -6.84
#